data_AF-U3J9T2-F1
#
_entry.id   AF-U3J9T2-F1
#
_cell.length_a   1.000
_cell.length_b   1.000
_cell.length_c   1.000
_cell.angle_alpha   90.00
_cell.angle_beta   90.00
_cell.angle_gamma   90.00
#
_symmetry.space_group_name_H-M   'P 1'
#
loop_
_entity.id
_entity.type
_entity.pdbx_description
1 polymer ?
#
loop_
_entity_poly.entity_id
_entity_poly.type
_entity_poly.pdbx_seq_one_letter_code
_entity_poly.pdbx_strand_id
1 'polypeptide(L)'
;MGSGVLNRCYEAPADPCGCSQQCLFTLSCCALSSQQVFSPKDVLEGCMSPLMLSSYSGWVLDRIVERSNQEITPSKTSTPNKSTPRTNQLPLEKVTSASHQGSSPLSSTVLSETKVLSLGNFICIFFWCVLVVLTVCCFWHLCNLQEGLRQRQEQQEQMVRAVYDLASEQLKRFDELKELKQHQEFQDLQEVMEKSLKETQGQQEKLKEEHRHRAKVLNLKLREAEQQRQRQEELERLRKEEGQERLRRLYSIQEEVLQLNQQIDPNYRHKDLPKIDLSAYSSRGNQICGLVSGLIRTTSERGFPTQVDVANTERALQEMRGLISSMQQEIAAAVEEKKRRDEEEKRQKQQELLKKSQMKAQSTAPAQLPGGKQTKEGLQVKTDESIMRWYQELQDAANQCVTSFSEISNCKDNEVKKIKTDLQKAATIPVSQISTIAGSQLREIFDKINNLLSGKSVQSGGRSVSVTQHPQGLDFVYYKLAEKFVSQGEEEVASHREAAFPIAVVASGIWEIHPRVGDLFLAHLHKKCPYSVPFYPAFKEGTSMEEYQRMLGYQFKDSKIEEQDHFLKRMSGLIRLYAAIIQLRWPYGNRQGTHPHGLSYGWRWLAQMLNMEPLADVTATLLFGFLEVCGNALMKQYQIQFWKMMLLIREDYFPRIEAITSSGQMGSLMRFKQFLEECLQKKEIPLPKGFLQPSFWRS
;
A
#
# COMPACT_ATOMS: atom_id res chain seq x y z
N MET A 1 -11.71 -8.63 -51.69
CA MET A 1 -10.72 -9.29 -52.58
C MET A 1 -9.40 -9.22 -51.82
N GLY A 2 -8.72 -10.33 -51.53
CA GLY A 2 -8.31 -11.35 -52.51
C GLY A 2 -6.90 -10.96 -52.95
N SER A 3 -5.86 -11.12 -52.12
CA SER A 3 -5.21 -12.39 -51.71
C SER A 3 -4.39 -13.02 -52.83
N GLY A 4 -3.06 -13.02 -52.67
CA GLY A 4 -2.14 -13.98 -53.31
C GLY A 4 -1.67 -13.68 -54.73
N VAL A 5 -0.45 -13.14 -54.86
CA VAL A 5 0.45 -13.35 -56.01
C VAL A 5 1.82 -13.70 -55.42
N LEU A 6 2.18 -15.00 -55.32
CA LEU A 6 2.83 -15.86 -56.33
C LEU A 6 4.36 -15.65 -56.48
N ASN A 7 5.10 -16.58 -55.86
CA ASN A 7 6.43 -17.13 -56.15
C ASN A 7 7.40 -16.38 -57.11
N ARG A 8 8.68 -16.29 -56.71
CA ARG A 8 9.73 -17.23 -57.20
C ARG A 8 11.12 -17.06 -56.55
N CYS A 9 11.78 -18.21 -56.29
CA CYS A 9 13.24 -18.42 -56.22
C CYS A 9 14.01 -17.65 -55.10
N TYR A 10 15.30 -17.88 -54.82
CA TYR A 10 16.35 -18.69 -55.48
C TYR A 10 17.15 -19.56 -54.47
N GLU A 11 18.13 -20.31 -54.99
CA GLU A 11 18.93 -21.38 -54.38
C GLU A 11 19.94 -20.96 -53.31
N ALA A 12 20.32 -21.92 -52.46
CA ALA A 12 21.61 -22.04 -51.76
C ALA A 12 21.76 -23.49 -51.21
N PRO A 13 22.97 -23.99 -50.89
CA PRO A 13 24.32 -23.42 -51.08
C PRO A 13 25.21 -24.26 -52.02
N ALA A 14 26.49 -23.90 -52.15
CA ALA A 14 27.53 -24.76 -52.74
C ALA A 14 28.69 -24.98 -51.75
N ASP A 15 29.15 -26.24 -51.72
CA ASP A 15 30.29 -26.84 -51.00
C ASP A 15 31.67 -26.42 -51.61
N PRO A 16 32.88 -26.89 -51.18
CA PRO A 16 33.15 -28.06 -50.31
C PRO A 16 34.30 -27.96 -49.26
N CYS A 17 34.47 -29.09 -48.56
CA CYS A 17 35.74 -29.79 -48.24
C CYS A 17 36.45 -29.60 -46.89
N GLY A 18 36.61 -30.74 -46.19
CA GLY A 18 37.40 -30.91 -44.96
C GLY A 18 37.28 -32.34 -44.39
N CYS A 19 37.69 -33.36 -45.14
CA CYS A 19 37.42 -34.77 -44.81
C CYS A 19 38.35 -35.37 -43.75
N SER A 20 37.77 -36.10 -42.78
CA SER A 20 38.32 -37.39 -42.32
C SER A 20 37.25 -38.30 -41.70
N GLN A 21 37.12 -39.50 -42.28
CA GLN A 21 37.01 -40.85 -41.66
C GLN A 21 36.72 -40.99 -40.14
N GLN A 22 36.03 -42.03 -39.63
CA GLN A 22 35.23 -43.13 -40.21
C GLN A 22 34.57 -43.89 -39.03
N CYS A 23 33.30 -44.30 -39.13
CA CYS A 23 32.79 -45.60 -38.63
C CYS A 23 31.33 -45.83 -39.07
N LEU A 24 30.92 -47.10 -39.15
CA LEU A 24 29.63 -47.58 -39.67
C LEU A 24 29.01 -48.60 -38.72
N PHE A 25 27.73 -48.93 -38.96
CA PHE A 25 26.92 -49.97 -38.30
C PHE A 25 26.53 -49.67 -36.82
N THR A 26 25.38 -50.13 -36.30
CA THR A 26 24.33 -51.02 -36.84
C THR A 26 22.92 -50.42 -36.70
N LEU A 27 22.05 -50.71 -37.67
CA LEU A 27 20.58 -50.72 -37.53
C LEU A 27 20.11 -52.13 -37.15
N SER A 28 19.19 -52.28 -36.18
CA SER A 28 18.03 -53.19 -36.32
C SER A 28 16.98 -53.04 -35.20
N CYS A 29 15.77 -53.50 -35.51
CA CYS A 29 14.47 -53.38 -34.85
C CYS A 29 14.32 -53.89 -33.39
N CYS A 30 13.50 -53.19 -32.59
CA CYS A 30 12.10 -53.56 -32.27
C CYS A 30 11.38 -52.35 -31.60
N ALA A 31 10.22 -51.91 -32.08
CA ALA A 31 8.86 -52.34 -31.67
C ALA A 31 8.63 -52.16 -30.15
N LEU A 32 7.64 -51.40 -29.67
CA LEU A 32 6.28 -51.25 -30.21
C LEU A 32 5.88 -49.85 -30.73
N SER A 33 4.91 -49.83 -31.65
CA SER A 33 3.96 -48.73 -31.90
C SER A 33 2.61 -49.04 -31.20
N SER A 34 1.56 -48.21 -31.19
CA SER A 34 1.31 -46.99 -31.98
C SER A 34 0.34 -46.02 -31.28
N GLN A 35 0.28 -44.81 -31.84
CA GLN A 35 -0.85 -43.87 -31.90
C GLN A 35 -2.13 -44.19 -31.10
N GLN A 36 -2.59 -43.22 -30.30
CA GLN A 36 -3.95 -42.71 -30.48
C GLN A 36 -4.09 -41.23 -30.10
N VAL A 37 -4.87 -40.49 -30.88
CA VAL A 37 -5.28 -39.09 -30.62
C VAL A 37 -6.69 -39.13 -30.04
N PHE A 38 -6.94 -38.42 -28.94
CA PHE A 38 -8.32 -38.21 -28.45
C PHE A 38 -8.60 -36.78 -27.97
N SER A 39 -9.90 -36.50 -27.93
CA SER A 39 -10.55 -35.18 -27.82
C SER A 39 -10.35 -34.48 -26.47
N PRO A 40 -10.34 -33.14 -26.41
CA PRO A 40 -10.31 -32.41 -25.14
C PRO A 40 -11.66 -32.53 -24.39
N LYS A 41 -11.76 -33.50 -23.48
CA LYS A 41 -12.85 -33.55 -22.48
C LYS A 41 -12.50 -34.15 -21.11
N ASP A 42 -11.48 -35.00 -21.01
CA ASP A 42 -11.20 -35.78 -19.79
C ASP A 42 -10.16 -35.14 -18.86
N VAL A 43 -10.47 -33.94 -18.35
CA VAL A 43 -9.82 -33.35 -17.14
C VAL A 43 -10.91 -32.70 -16.28
N LEU A 44 -11.88 -33.49 -15.84
CA LEU A 44 -13.05 -33.00 -15.09
C LEU A 44 -13.52 -33.92 -13.96
N GLU A 45 -12.61 -34.71 -13.39
CA GLU A 45 -12.88 -35.55 -12.23
C GLU A 45 -11.69 -35.48 -11.26
N GLY A 46 -11.94 -35.04 -10.01
CA GLY A 46 -10.89 -34.81 -9.01
C GLY A 46 -11.11 -33.65 -8.04
N CYS A 47 -11.99 -32.69 -8.34
CA CYS A 47 -12.34 -31.57 -7.45
C CYS A 47 -13.85 -31.23 -7.50
N MET A 48 -14.69 -32.11 -6.95
CA MET A 48 -16.12 -31.85 -6.77
C MET A 48 -16.57 -32.08 -5.32
N SER A 49 -16.70 -30.98 -4.59
CA SER A 49 -17.56 -30.85 -3.41
C SER A 49 -18.23 -29.48 -3.53
N PRO A 50 -19.57 -29.40 -3.55
CA PRO A 50 -20.25 -28.16 -3.94
C PRO A 50 -20.08 -27.09 -2.86
N LEU A 51 -19.34 -26.03 -3.20
CA LEU A 51 -19.34 -24.79 -2.44
C LEU A 51 -20.73 -24.15 -2.57
N MET A 52 -21.58 -24.38 -1.57
CA MET A 52 -22.86 -23.69 -1.43
C MET A 52 -22.60 -22.18 -1.34
N LEU A 53 -23.03 -21.44 -2.36
CA LEU A 53 -23.01 -19.98 -2.35
C LEU A 53 -23.92 -19.46 -1.23
N SER A 54 -23.46 -18.44 -0.51
CA SER A 54 -24.29 -17.71 0.45
C SER A 54 -25.54 -17.17 -0.24
N SER A 55 -26.69 -17.23 0.44
CA SER A 55 -28.03 -16.98 -0.08
C SER A 55 -28.33 -15.54 -0.53
N TYR A 56 -27.29 -14.71 -0.69
CA TYR A 56 -27.39 -13.31 -1.09
C TYR A 56 -26.89 -13.04 -2.52
N SER A 57 -26.29 -14.03 -3.21
CA SER A 57 -25.65 -13.84 -4.52
C SER A 57 -26.59 -13.81 -5.73
N GLY A 58 -27.90 -14.03 -5.56
CA GLY A 58 -28.85 -14.14 -6.68
C GLY A 58 -29.08 -12.83 -7.45
N TRP A 59 -29.25 -11.71 -6.73
CA TRP A 59 -29.73 -10.44 -7.28
C TRP A 59 -28.74 -9.71 -8.22
N VAL A 60 -27.48 -10.15 -8.22
CA VAL A 60 -26.42 -9.55 -9.07
C VAL A 60 -26.61 -9.91 -10.56
N LEU A 61 -27.30 -11.01 -10.87
CA LEU A 61 -27.49 -11.46 -12.25
C LEU A 61 -28.59 -10.67 -12.99
N ASP A 62 -29.72 -10.40 -12.33
CA ASP A 62 -30.87 -9.73 -12.96
C ASP A 62 -30.51 -8.35 -13.51
N ARG A 63 -29.77 -7.55 -12.73
CA ARG A 63 -29.30 -6.20 -13.09
C ARG A 63 -28.33 -6.15 -14.28
N ILE A 64 -27.74 -7.28 -14.68
CA ILE A 64 -26.87 -7.36 -15.86
C ILE A 64 -27.71 -7.56 -17.13
N VAL A 65 -28.84 -8.26 -17.05
CA VAL A 65 -29.72 -8.56 -18.19
C VAL A 65 -30.52 -7.32 -18.62
N GLU A 66 -31.06 -6.54 -17.67
CA GLU A 66 -31.85 -5.34 -18.00
C GLU A 66 -31.05 -4.32 -18.83
N ARG A 67 -29.74 -4.21 -18.56
CA ARG A 67 -28.89 -3.15 -19.11
C ARG A 67 -28.40 -3.40 -20.54
N SER A 68 -28.48 -4.64 -21.06
CA SER A 68 -28.07 -4.94 -22.44
C SER A 68 -29.13 -4.60 -23.49
N ASN A 69 -30.39 -4.41 -23.08
CA ASN A 69 -31.54 -4.32 -24.00
C ASN A 69 -31.90 -2.89 -24.44
N GLN A 70 -31.16 -1.85 -24.01
CA GLN A 70 -31.50 -0.44 -24.28
C GLN A 70 -30.63 0.26 -25.34
N GLU A 71 -29.50 -0.32 -25.80
CA GLU A 71 -28.52 0.37 -26.65
C GLU A 71 -28.39 -0.16 -28.10
N ILE A 72 -29.48 -0.63 -28.75
CA ILE A 72 -29.46 -0.98 -30.19
C ILE A 72 -30.71 -0.46 -30.94
N THR A 73 -30.61 0.74 -31.53
CA THR A 73 -31.42 1.16 -32.70
C THR A 73 -30.57 2.01 -33.67
N PRO A 74 -30.46 1.66 -34.97
CA PRO A 74 -29.63 2.39 -35.93
C PRO A 74 -30.44 3.23 -36.95
N SER A 75 -29.84 4.32 -37.46
CA SER A 75 -30.38 5.14 -38.56
C SER A 75 -29.31 5.45 -39.64
N LYS A 76 -29.78 5.63 -40.89
CA LYS A 76 -29.00 5.94 -42.12
C LYS A 76 -29.11 7.48 -42.36
N THR A 77 -28.37 8.23 -43.19
CA THR A 77 -27.64 8.06 -44.49
C THR A 77 -26.71 9.33 -44.64
N SER A 78 -25.91 9.74 -45.65
CA SER A 78 -25.67 9.47 -47.09
C SER A 78 -24.25 9.93 -47.57
N THR A 79 -23.83 9.48 -48.76
CA THR A 79 -22.79 10.05 -49.66
C THR A 79 -23.36 11.19 -50.56
N PRO A 80 -22.64 11.96 -51.44
CA PRO A 80 -21.37 11.70 -52.20
C PRO A 80 -20.37 12.91 -52.19
N ASN A 81 -19.37 13.16 -53.07
CA ASN A 81 -19.10 12.80 -54.49
C ASN A 81 -17.61 13.05 -54.95
N LYS A 82 -17.18 12.41 -56.06
CA LYS A 82 -16.18 12.74 -57.14
C LYS A 82 -15.05 13.82 -56.96
N SER A 83 -13.88 13.83 -57.66
CA SER A 83 -13.21 12.92 -58.64
C SER A 83 -11.75 13.36 -58.96
N THR A 84 -10.94 12.48 -59.58
CA THR A 84 -9.58 12.66 -60.21
C THR A 84 -9.61 13.52 -61.52
N PRO A 85 -8.48 13.89 -62.25
CA PRO A 85 -7.20 13.14 -62.48
C PRO A 85 -5.86 13.89 -62.82
N ARG A 86 -4.75 13.12 -62.99
CA ARG A 86 -3.62 13.27 -63.99
C ARG A 86 -2.59 14.45 -63.84
N THR A 87 -1.33 14.46 -64.35
CA THR A 87 -0.41 13.52 -65.10
C THR A 87 1.10 13.87 -64.89
N ASN A 88 2.02 13.04 -65.44
CA ASN A 88 3.48 13.21 -65.76
C ASN A 88 4.47 12.62 -64.72
N GLN A 89 5.48 11.77 -65.04
CA GLN A 89 6.45 11.60 -66.17
C GLN A 89 7.69 12.54 -66.08
N LEU A 90 8.96 12.14 -66.30
CA LEU A 90 9.60 10.83 -66.58
C LEU A 90 11.12 10.83 -66.08
N PRO A 91 12.13 10.02 -66.49
CA PRO A 91 13.04 9.39 -65.50
C PRO A 91 14.56 9.72 -65.57
N LEU A 92 15.30 9.03 -64.71
CA LEU A 92 16.74 8.70 -64.74
C LEU A 92 17.22 8.09 -66.08
N GLU A 93 18.46 8.40 -66.50
CA GLU A 93 19.29 7.47 -67.28
C GLU A 93 20.80 7.64 -67.02
N LYS A 94 21.63 6.71 -67.53
CA LYS A 94 23.05 6.47 -67.19
C LYS A 94 23.73 5.71 -68.35
N VAL A 95 24.78 6.27 -68.97
CA VAL A 95 25.44 5.66 -70.15
C VAL A 95 26.97 5.54 -70.00
N THR A 96 27.52 4.55 -70.70
CA THR A 96 28.82 3.87 -70.59
C THR A 96 30.09 4.65 -70.97
N SER A 97 31.24 4.18 -70.45
CA SER A 97 32.58 4.37 -71.02
C SER A 97 32.98 3.21 -71.96
N ALA A 98 33.87 3.48 -72.92
CA ALA A 98 34.46 2.48 -73.82
C ALA A 98 35.91 2.86 -74.22
N SER A 99 36.68 1.90 -74.73
CA SER A 99 38.13 1.97 -75.00
C SER A 99 38.49 2.31 -76.45
N HIS A 100 39.76 2.72 -76.71
CA HIS A 100 40.61 2.19 -77.81
C HIS A 100 42.11 2.60 -77.63
N GLN A 101 43.00 2.21 -78.55
CA GLN A 101 44.48 2.11 -78.37
C GLN A 101 45.32 2.89 -79.42
N GLY A 102 46.62 3.09 -79.13
CA GLY A 102 47.73 3.39 -80.07
C GLY A 102 48.87 4.18 -79.38
N SER A 103 50.10 3.67 -79.16
CA SER A 103 51.20 3.25 -80.06
C SER A 103 51.92 4.41 -80.80
N SER A 104 53.25 4.54 -80.91
CA SER A 104 54.45 3.92 -80.28
C SER A 104 55.71 4.77 -80.65
N PRO A 105 56.86 4.68 -79.95
CA PRO A 105 58.08 5.46 -80.28
C PRO A 105 59.28 4.63 -80.86
N LEU A 106 60.31 5.37 -81.32
CA LEU A 106 61.71 4.97 -81.65
C LEU A 106 62.04 4.16 -82.93
N SER A 107 62.87 4.78 -83.80
CA SER A 107 63.93 4.23 -84.69
C SER A 107 64.53 5.39 -85.53
N SER A 108 65.76 5.39 -86.07
CA SER A 108 67.00 4.66 -85.79
C SER A 108 68.18 5.35 -86.54
N THR A 109 69.43 5.13 -86.12
CA THR A 109 70.64 5.78 -86.67
C THR A 109 70.98 5.38 -88.12
N VAL A 110 71.48 6.32 -88.92
CA VAL A 110 72.35 6.07 -90.09
C VAL A 110 73.53 7.06 -90.05
N LEU A 111 74.71 6.64 -90.52
CA LEU A 111 75.98 7.39 -90.45
C LEU A 111 76.65 7.45 -91.82
N SER A 112 77.24 8.59 -92.18
CA SER A 112 78.12 8.74 -93.34
C SER A 112 79.12 9.87 -93.14
N GLU A 113 80.41 9.60 -93.33
CA GLU A 113 81.51 10.57 -93.16
C GLU A 113 81.74 11.43 -94.41
N THR A 114 82.24 12.65 -94.21
CA THR A 114 83.43 13.11 -94.97
C THR A 114 84.15 14.26 -94.25
N LYS A 115 85.49 14.32 -94.36
CA LYS A 115 86.33 15.42 -93.84
C LYS A 115 86.80 16.29 -95.01
N VAL A 116 86.75 17.63 -94.85
CA VAL A 116 87.64 18.56 -95.57
C VAL A 116 88.08 19.66 -94.60
N LEU A 117 89.32 20.13 -94.74
CA LEU A 117 89.98 21.09 -93.84
C LEU A 117 89.62 22.55 -94.13
N SER A 118 89.77 23.38 -93.09
CA SER A 118 90.29 24.76 -93.17
C SER A 118 89.61 25.76 -94.12
N LEU A 119 88.61 26.47 -93.58
CA LEU A 119 88.42 27.90 -93.88
C LEU A 119 88.32 28.73 -92.58
N GLY A 120 89.27 28.48 -91.68
CA GLY A 120 89.31 29.08 -90.34
C GLY A 120 89.71 30.55 -90.35
N ASN A 121 88.70 31.44 -90.32
CA ASN A 121 88.65 32.64 -89.46
C ASN A 121 87.34 33.44 -89.67
N PHE A 122 86.84 33.55 -90.91
CA PHE A 122 85.59 34.29 -91.18
C PHE A 122 84.33 33.57 -90.69
N ILE A 123 84.27 32.24 -90.84
CA ILE A 123 83.13 31.43 -90.35
C ILE A 123 83.01 31.56 -88.83
N CYS A 124 84.12 31.56 -88.10
CA CYS A 124 84.13 31.69 -86.63
C CYS A 124 83.49 33.00 -86.15
N ILE A 125 83.79 34.12 -86.81
CA ILE A 125 83.21 35.44 -86.47
C ILE A 125 81.70 35.44 -86.72
N PHE A 126 81.26 34.93 -87.87
CA PHE A 126 79.83 34.87 -88.19
C PHE A 126 79.06 33.94 -87.22
N PHE A 127 79.66 32.80 -86.85
CA PHE A 127 79.11 31.89 -85.85
C PHE A 127 79.05 32.53 -84.45
N TRP A 128 80.05 33.33 -84.08
CA TRP A 128 80.03 34.11 -82.82
C TRP A 128 78.93 35.17 -82.83
N CYS A 129 78.77 35.94 -83.92
CA CYS A 129 77.69 36.94 -84.01
C CYS A 129 76.31 36.28 -83.94
N VAL A 130 76.09 35.17 -84.64
CA VAL A 130 74.84 34.39 -84.57
C VAL A 130 74.63 33.82 -83.16
N LEU A 131 75.67 33.29 -82.51
CA LEU A 131 75.59 32.78 -81.14
C LEU A 131 75.27 33.88 -80.12
N VAL A 132 75.87 35.07 -80.25
CA VAL A 132 75.56 36.24 -79.41
C VAL A 132 74.11 36.67 -79.60
N VAL A 133 73.63 36.84 -80.85
CA VAL A 133 72.23 37.18 -81.12
C VAL A 133 71.26 36.12 -80.58
N LEU A 134 71.57 34.83 -80.75
CA LEU A 134 70.76 33.74 -80.19
C LEU A 134 70.77 33.74 -78.66
N THR A 135 71.91 33.95 -78.00
CA THR A 135 71.96 34.03 -76.52
C THR A 135 71.23 35.25 -75.96
N VAL A 136 71.33 36.42 -76.60
CA VAL A 136 70.58 37.63 -76.20
C VAL A 136 69.08 37.42 -76.43
N CYS A 137 68.67 36.82 -77.55
CA CYS A 137 67.27 36.50 -77.83
C CYS A 137 66.72 35.44 -76.84
N CYS A 138 67.50 34.40 -76.52
CA CYS A 138 67.14 33.43 -75.49
C CYS A 138 67.03 34.08 -74.11
N PHE A 139 67.95 34.97 -73.73
CA PHE A 139 67.91 35.68 -72.45
C PHE A 139 66.69 36.59 -72.35
N TRP A 140 66.39 37.36 -73.40
CA TRP A 140 65.17 38.17 -73.50
C TRP A 140 63.89 37.33 -73.38
N HIS A 141 63.84 36.18 -74.06
CA HIS A 141 62.71 35.25 -73.96
C HIS A 141 62.61 34.59 -72.57
N LEU A 142 63.74 34.35 -71.90
CA LEU A 142 63.79 33.82 -70.53
C LEU A 142 63.30 34.86 -69.51
N CYS A 143 63.69 36.14 -69.66
CA CYS A 143 63.20 37.24 -68.84
C CYS A 143 61.69 37.44 -69.02
N ASN A 144 61.19 37.51 -70.26
CA ASN A 144 59.75 37.63 -70.53
C ASN A 144 58.96 36.42 -69.98
N LEU A 145 59.54 35.21 -70.04
CA LEU A 145 58.93 34.02 -69.43
C LEU A 145 58.92 34.11 -67.89
N GLN A 146 59.99 34.61 -67.28
CA GLN A 146 60.11 34.80 -65.83
C GLN A 146 59.17 35.89 -65.30
N GLU A 147 59.01 37.00 -66.01
CA GLU A 147 58.03 38.05 -65.72
C GLU A 147 56.59 37.54 -65.90
N GLY A 148 56.31 36.83 -67.01
CA GLY A 148 55.02 36.18 -67.26
C GLY A 148 54.71 35.01 -66.30
N LEU A 149 55.69 34.51 -65.55
CA LEU A 149 55.48 33.58 -64.43
C LEU A 149 55.22 34.34 -63.12
N ARG A 150 55.98 35.41 -62.82
CA ARG A 150 55.73 36.29 -61.66
C ARG A 150 54.32 36.88 -61.69
N GLN A 151 53.89 37.44 -62.82
CA GLN A 151 52.55 38.02 -62.96
C GLN A 151 51.44 36.97 -62.74
N ARG A 152 51.66 35.72 -63.16
CA ARG A 152 50.74 34.61 -62.88
C ARG A 152 50.75 34.21 -61.39
N GLN A 153 51.91 34.21 -60.74
CA GLN A 153 52.00 33.99 -59.29
C GLN A 153 51.28 35.10 -58.52
N GLU A 154 51.49 36.37 -58.85
CA GLU A 154 50.82 37.51 -58.22
C GLU A 154 49.29 37.45 -58.38
N GLN A 155 48.79 37.07 -59.56
CA GLN A 155 47.36 36.84 -59.79
C GLN A 155 46.81 35.65 -58.97
N GLN A 156 47.57 34.55 -58.86
CA GLN A 156 47.18 33.43 -58.00
C GLN A 156 47.19 33.82 -56.51
N GLU A 157 48.19 34.57 -56.04
CA GLU A 157 48.23 35.06 -54.67
C GLU A 157 47.09 36.04 -54.37
N GLN A 158 46.74 36.95 -55.28
CA GLN A 158 45.58 37.83 -55.13
C GLN A 158 44.27 37.04 -55.06
N MET A 159 44.11 36.02 -55.92
CA MET A 159 42.93 35.14 -55.89
C MET A 159 42.83 34.35 -54.58
N VAL A 160 43.95 33.78 -54.09
CA VAL A 160 44.01 33.05 -52.82
C VAL A 160 43.70 33.96 -51.63
N ARG A 161 44.24 35.19 -51.62
CA ARG A 161 43.92 36.20 -50.58
C ARG A 161 42.43 36.56 -50.58
N ALA A 162 41.84 36.87 -51.75
CA ALA A 162 40.42 37.19 -51.85
C ALA A 162 39.50 36.04 -51.41
N VAL A 163 39.85 34.79 -51.72
CA VAL A 163 39.12 33.60 -51.24
C VAL A 163 39.29 33.40 -49.73
N TYR A 164 40.48 33.62 -49.19
CA TYR A 164 40.75 33.57 -47.75
C TYR A 164 39.97 34.65 -46.98
N ASP A 165 39.97 35.90 -47.48
CA ASP A 165 39.28 37.02 -46.84
C ASP A 165 37.76 36.76 -46.79
N LEU A 166 37.17 36.31 -47.90
CA LEU A 166 35.75 35.92 -47.98
C LEU A 166 35.41 34.77 -47.03
N ALA A 167 36.27 33.74 -46.95
CA ALA A 167 36.09 32.63 -46.01
C ALA A 167 36.20 33.10 -44.54
N SER A 168 37.11 34.03 -44.25
CA SER A 168 37.27 34.62 -42.91
C SER A 168 36.06 35.45 -42.50
N GLU A 169 35.42 36.16 -43.44
CA GLU A 169 34.22 36.94 -43.17
C GLU A 169 32.99 36.03 -42.97
N GLN A 170 32.85 34.96 -43.75
CA GLN A 170 31.81 33.97 -43.53
C GLN A 170 31.94 33.28 -42.16
N LEU A 171 33.18 32.98 -41.73
CA LEU A 171 33.44 32.40 -40.40
C LEU A 171 33.06 33.39 -39.29
N LYS A 172 33.48 34.66 -39.37
CA LYS A 172 33.10 35.70 -38.39
C LYS A 172 31.59 35.83 -38.25
N ARG A 173 30.86 35.95 -39.37
CA ARG A 173 29.39 36.04 -39.37
C ARG A 173 28.72 34.80 -38.77
N PHE A 174 29.33 33.61 -38.90
CA PHE A 174 28.85 32.39 -38.27
C PHE A 174 29.07 32.38 -36.75
N ASP A 175 30.25 32.79 -36.28
CA ASP A 175 30.54 32.89 -34.85
C ASP A 175 29.72 34.01 -34.18
N GLU A 176 29.55 35.18 -34.80
CA GLU A 176 28.65 36.26 -34.35
C GLU A 176 27.20 35.76 -34.18
N LEU A 177 26.66 35.05 -35.18
CA LEU A 177 25.30 34.51 -35.12
C LEU A 177 25.14 33.42 -34.05
N LYS A 178 26.19 32.63 -33.82
CA LYS A 178 26.26 31.61 -32.77
C LYS A 178 26.34 32.24 -31.37
N GLU A 179 27.13 33.30 -31.18
CA GLU A 179 27.16 34.06 -29.93
C GLU A 179 25.82 34.74 -29.64
N LEU A 180 25.19 35.37 -30.63
CA LEU A 180 23.84 35.94 -30.49
C LEU A 180 22.81 34.89 -30.06
N LYS A 181 22.84 33.70 -30.68
CA LYS A 181 21.96 32.58 -30.31
C LYS A 181 22.21 32.09 -28.88
N GLN A 182 23.46 32.00 -28.44
CA GLN A 182 23.80 31.63 -27.06
C GLN A 182 23.33 32.68 -26.04
N HIS A 183 23.45 33.98 -26.35
CA HIS A 183 22.93 35.04 -25.50
C HIS A 183 21.39 35.00 -25.41
N GLN A 184 20.70 34.72 -26.51
CA GLN A 184 19.24 34.55 -26.49
C GLN A 184 18.82 33.32 -25.67
N GLU A 185 19.46 32.15 -25.89
CA GLU A 185 19.19 30.94 -25.11
C GLU A 185 19.44 31.14 -23.60
N PHE A 186 20.44 31.95 -23.23
CA PHE A 186 20.70 32.33 -21.84
C PHE A 186 19.61 33.26 -21.26
N GLN A 187 19.14 34.25 -22.03
CA GLN A 187 18.07 35.16 -21.61
C GLN A 187 16.73 34.43 -21.44
N ASP A 188 16.36 33.57 -22.40
CA ASP A 188 15.16 32.73 -22.33
C ASP A 188 15.21 31.81 -21.09
N LEU A 189 16.37 31.18 -20.82
CA LEU A 189 16.58 30.34 -19.64
C LEU A 189 16.47 31.15 -18.33
N GLN A 190 17.01 32.37 -18.30
CA GLN A 190 16.93 33.25 -17.14
C GLN A 190 15.48 33.70 -16.86
N GLU A 191 14.70 34.04 -17.89
CA GLU A 191 13.30 34.44 -17.73
C GLU A 191 12.42 33.26 -17.27
N VAL A 192 12.65 32.05 -17.80
CA VAL A 192 11.98 30.81 -17.34
C VAL A 192 12.35 30.50 -15.88
N MET A 193 13.62 30.66 -15.50
CA MET A 193 14.06 30.50 -14.12
C MET A 193 13.36 31.50 -13.19
N GLU A 194 13.30 32.79 -13.55
CA GLU A 194 12.64 33.82 -12.74
C GLU A 194 11.12 33.59 -12.62
N LYS A 195 10.46 33.15 -13.69
CA LYS A 195 9.04 32.73 -13.66
C LYS A 195 8.84 31.56 -12.69
N SER A 196 9.66 30.50 -12.79
CA SER A 196 9.57 29.35 -11.89
C SER A 196 9.82 29.71 -10.41
N LEU A 197 10.71 30.68 -10.15
CA LEU A 197 10.97 31.19 -8.80
C LEU A 197 9.75 31.95 -8.25
N LYS A 198 9.11 32.80 -9.04
CA LYS A 198 7.88 33.52 -8.65
C LYS A 198 6.71 32.57 -8.43
N GLU A 199 6.54 31.55 -9.29
CA GLU A 199 5.51 30.52 -9.13
C GLU A 199 5.71 29.69 -7.87
N THR A 200 6.94 29.22 -7.60
CA THR A 200 7.25 28.46 -6.39
C THR A 200 7.15 29.30 -5.11
N GLN A 201 7.51 30.58 -5.15
CA GLN A 201 7.25 31.53 -4.05
C GLN A 201 5.73 31.68 -3.80
N GLY A 202 4.93 31.95 -4.83
CA GLY A 202 3.47 32.10 -4.70
C GLY A 202 2.78 30.82 -4.20
N GLN A 203 3.23 29.64 -4.63
CA GLN A 203 2.79 28.35 -4.08
C GLN A 203 3.17 28.21 -2.60
N GLN A 204 4.39 28.58 -2.22
CA GLN A 204 4.83 28.52 -0.82
C GLN A 204 4.06 29.51 0.08
N GLU A 205 3.69 30.68 -0.42
CA GLU A 205 2.87 31.66 0.30
C GLU A 205 1.43 31.17 0.47
N LYS A 206 0.80 30.66 -0.59
CA LYS A 206 -0.52 30.03 -0.49
C LYS A 206 -0.54 28.88 0.53
N LEU A 207 0.49 28.04 0.56
CA LEU A 207 0.64 27.00 1.58
C LEU A 207 0.78 27.58 2.99
N LYS A 208 1.59 28.63 3.19
CA LYS A 208 1.69 29.34 4.49
C LYS A 208 0.33 29.91 4.94
N GLU A 209 -0.48 30.44 4.02
CA GLU A 209 -1.82 30.93 4.32
C GLU A 209 -2.79 29.81 4.66
N GLU A 210 -2.79 28.70 3.91
CA GLU A 210 -3.58 27.51 4.24
C GLU A 210 -3.20 26.93 5.62
N HIS A 211 -1.90 26.85 5.95
CA HIS A 211 -1.45 26.45 7.28
C HIS A 211 -1.92 27.42 8.37
N ARG A 212 -1.84 28.74 8.15
CA ARG A 212 -2.38 29.77 9.06
C ARG A 212 -3.90 29.63 9.24
N HIS A 213 -4.64 29.35 8.17
CA HIS A 213 -6.10 29.17 8.23
C HIS A 213 -6.47 27.90 8.99
N ARG A 214 -5.85 26.76 8.65
CA ARG A 214 -6.04 25.47 9.35
C ARG A 214 -5.71 25.59 10.85
N ALA A 215 -4.64 26.32 11.20
CA ALA A 215 -4.28 26.60 12.59
C ALA A 215 -5.34 27.46 13.32
N LYS A 216 -5.92 28.48 12.67
CA LYS A 216 -7.04 29.26 13.25
C LYS A 216 -8.27 28.39 13.49
N VAL A 217 -8.67 27.56 12.52
CA VAL A 217 -9.81 26.64 12.65
C VAL A 217 -9.58 25.60 13.76
N LEU A 218 -8.37 25.07 13.89
CA LEU A 218 -8.03 24.11 14.95
C LEU A 218 -8.12 24.76 16.35
N ASN A 219 -7.61 26.00 16.50
CA ASN A 219 -7.71 26.75 17.76
C ASN A 219 -9.15 27.11 18.14
N LEU A 220 -10.01 27.39 17.17
CA LEU A 220 -11.45 27.61 17.42
C LEU A 220 -12.12 26.31 17.92
N LYS A 221 -11.93 25.19 17.22
CA LYS A 221 -12.47 23.88 17.63
C LYS A 221 -11.96 23.43 19.01
N LEU A 222 -10.72 23.75 19.35
CA LEU A 222 -10.16 23.44 20.68
C LEU A 222 -10.91 24.21 21.79
N ARG A 223 -11.18 25.51 21.59
CA ARG A 223 -11.97 26.34 22.52
C ARG A 223 -13.43 25.89 22.61
N GLU A 224 -14.04 25.50 21.49
CA GLU A 224 -15.40 24.95 21.46
C GLU A 224 -15.50 23.65 22.26
N ALA A 225 -14.52 22.74 22.12
CA ALA A 225 -14.44 21.50 22.88
C ALA A 225 -14.17 21.75 24.38
N GLU A 226 -13.33 22.73 24.72
CA GLU A 226 -13.08 23.13 26.11
C GLU A 226 -14.34 23.71 26.78
N GLN A 227 -15.09 24.58 26.07
CA GLN A 227 -16.39 25.08 26.53
C GLN A 227 -17.47 23.98 26.60
N GLN A 228 -17.40 22.94 25.76
CA GLN A 228 -18.29 21.78 25.88
C GLN A 228 -17.95 20.95 27.13
N ARG A 229 -16.66 20.71 27.41
CA ARG A 229 -16.21 20.06 28.65
C ARG A 229 -16.64 20.82 29.90
N GLN A 230 -16.40 22.13 29.96
CA GLN A 230 -16.80 22.96 31.11
C GLN A 230 -18.31 22.85 31.39
N ARG A 231 -19.15 22.94 30.35
CA ARG A 231 -20.61 22.75 30.49
C ARG A 231 -21.00 21.33 30.92
N GLN A 232 -20.28 20.30 30.48
CA GLN A 232 -20.50 18.91 30.95
C GLN A 232 -20.13 18.75 32.42
N GLU A 233 -19.01 19.34 32.85
CA GLU A 233 -18.53 19.34 34.23
C GLU A 233 -19.48 20.12 35.16
N GLU A 234 -20.04 21.25 34.71
CA GLU A 234 -21.11 21.98 35.41
C GLU A 234 -22.42 21.16 35.50
N LEU A 235 -22.88 20.53 34.41
CA LEU A 235 -24.09 19.69 34.39
C LEU A 235 -23.93 18.40 35.21
N GLU A 236 -22.71 17.88 35.35
CA GLU A 236 -22.42 16.82 36.31
C GLU A 236 -22.40 17.31 37.75
N ARG A 237 -21.81 18.49 38.00
CA ARG A 237 -21.80 19.10 39.33
C ARG A 237 -23.22 19.36 39.83
N LEU A 238 -24.08 19.97 39.00
CA LEU A 238 -25.48 20.19 39.32
C LEU A 238 -26.22 18.88 39.60
N ARG A 239 -26.01 17.82 38.80
CA ARG A 239 -26.59 16.49 39.07
C ARG A 239 -26.09 15.87 40.39
N LYS A 240 -24.83 16.08 40.76
CA LYS A 240 -24.26 15.63 42.05
C LYS A 240 -24.85 16.42 43.22
N GLU A 241 -25.00 17.73 43.10
CA GLU A 241 -25.60 18.61 44.11
C GLU A 241 -27.10 18.32 44.30
N GLU A 242 -27.88 18.14 43.21
CA GLU A 242 -29.27 17.66 43.27
C GLU A 242 -29.37 16.26 43.91
N GLY A 243 -28.49 15.33 43.53
CA GLY A 243 -28.49 13.96 44.04
C GLY A 243 -28.22 13.90 45.55
N GLN A 244 -27.29 14.72 46.04
CA GLN A 244 -27.04 14.90 47.47
C GLN A 244 -28.24 15.52 48.20
N GLU A 245 -28.91 16.50 47.60
CA GLU A 245 -30.10 17.13 48.19
C GLU A 245 -31.29 16.15 48.27
N ARG A 246 -31.54 15.35 47.21
CA ARG A 246 -32.54 14.27 47.26
C ARG A 246 -32.19 13.23 48.34
N LEU A 247 -30.92 12.88 48.50
CA LEU A 247 -30.45 11.95 49.52
C LEU A 247 -30.65 12.50 50.96
N ARG A 248 -30.39 13.79 51.19
CA ARG A 248 -30.70 14.45 52.48
C ARG A 248 -32.19 14.35 52.83
N ARG A 249 -33.08 14.55 51.85
CA ARG A 249 -34.54 14.40 52.05
C ARG A 249 -34.93 12.97 52.38
N LEU A 250 -34.37 11.97 51.71
CA LEU A 250 -34.63 10.56 52.04
C LEU A 250 -34.29 10.25 53.50
N TYR A 251 -33.13 10.69 54.00
CA TYR A 251 -32.75 10.47 55.40
C TYR A 251 -33.65 11.24 56.39
N SER A 252 -34.06 12.47 56.09
CA SER A 252 -35.01 13.21 56.92
C SER A 252 -36.38 12.52 57.00
N ILE A 253 -36.86 11.97 55.88
CA ILE A 253 -38.10 11.17 55.84
C ILE A 253 -37.93 9.87 56.62
N GLN A 254 -36.77 9.20 56.54
CA GLN A 254 -36.49 8.00 57.34
C GLN A 254 -36.52 8.31 58.84
N GLU A 255 -35.93 9.43 59.26
CA GLU A 255 -35.96 9.88 60.65
C GLU A 255 -37.40 10.15 61.11
N GLU A 256 -38.19 10.91 60.35
CA GLU A 256 -39.58 11.19 60.71
C GLU A 256 -40.42 9.91 60.80
N VAL A 257 -40.28 8.99 59.84
CA VAL A 257 -40.95 7.67 59.86
C VAL A 257 -40.56 6.84 61.09
N LEU A 258 -39.31 6.90 61.55
CA LEU A 258 -38.86 6.22 62.76
C LEU A 258 -39.39 6.89 64.05
N GLN A 259 -39.36 8.23 64.12
CA GLN A 259 -39.95 9.00 65.24
C GLN A 259 -41.46 8.78 65.35
N LEU A 260 -42.15 8.63 64.23
CA LEU A 260 -43.57 8.28 64.17
C LEU A 260 -43.81 6.84 64.64
N ASN A 261 -43.00 5.86 64.18
CA ASN A 261 -43.13 4.46 64.60
C ASN A 261 -42.93 4.27 66.12
N GLN A 262 -42.07 5.06 66.76
CA GLN A 262 -41.91 5.06 68.23
C GLN A 262 -43.19 5.46 68.98
N GLN A 263 -44.10 6.23 68.37
CA GLN A 263 -45.39 6.59 68.97
C GLN A 263 -46.41 5.44 68.93
N ILE A 264 -46.10 4.36 68.21
CA ILE A 264 -46.88 3.13 68.09
C ILE A 264 -46.38 2.06 69.10
N ASP A 265 -45.23 2.28 69.75
CA ASP A 265 -44.66 1.33 70.72
C ASP A 265 -45.53 1.26 72.00
N PRO A 266 -46.03 0.06 72.37
CA PRO A 266 -46.93 -0.10 73.52
C PRO A 266 -46.30 0.20 74.88
N ASN A 267 -44.97 0.39 74.98
CA ASN A 267 -44.35 0.87 76.22
C ASN A 267 -44.44 2.38 76.42
N TYR A 268 -44.65 3.18 75.37
CA TYR A 268 -44.40 4.63 75.47
C TYR A 268 -45.52 5.40 76.19
N ARG A 269 -46.76 4.88 76.17
CA ARG A 269 -47.88 5.37 76.98
C ARG A 269 -48.82 4.22 77.36
N HIS A 270 -49.66 4.49 78.36
CA HIS A 270 -50.84 3.72 78.78
C HIS A 270 -50.62 2.53 79.74
N LYS A 271 -50.55 2.84 81.04
CA LYS A 271 -50.85 1.87 82.10
C LYS A 271 -52.35 1.67 82.37
N ASP A 272 -53.22 2.53 81.80
CA ASP A 272 -54.61 2.72 82.26
C ASP A 272 -55.70 2.59 81.16
N LEU A 273 -55.34 2.24 79.92
CA LEU A 273 -56.29 2.08 78.81
C LEU A 273 -56.77 0.63 78.60
N PRO A 274 -57.82 0.40 77.79
CA PRO A 274 -58.35 -0.93 77.52
C PRO A 274 -57.34 -1.86 76.82
N LYS A 275 -57.65 -3.17 76.79
CA LYS A 275 -57.01 -4.16 75.91
C LYS A 275 -57.37 -3.91 74.44
N ILE A 276 -56.82 -2.85 73.87
CA ILE A 276 -56.76 -2.63 72.41
C ILE A 276 -55.56 -3.42 71.89
N ASP A 277 -55.72 -4.16 70.79
CA ASP A 277 -54.62 -4.91 70.19
C ASP A 277 -53.80 -4.02 69.24
N LEU A 278 -52.85 -3.27 69.80
CA LEU A 278 -51.93 -2.43 69.03
C LEU A 278 -50.90 -3.22 68.20
N SER A 279 -50.86 -4.55 68.28
CA SER A 279 -49.88 -5.36 67.53
C SER A 279 -50.07 -5.21 66.00
N ALA A 280 -51.30 -5.07 65.52
CA ALA A 280 -51.60 -4.80 64.12
C ALA A 280 -50.96 -3.48 63.65
N TYR A 281 -51.15 -2.39 64.41
CA TYR A 281 -50.56 -1.09 64.13
C TYR A 281 -49.03 -1.13 64.16
N SER A 282 -48.43 -1.74 65.19
CA SER A 282 -46.98 -1.91 65.29
C SER A 282 -46.42 -2.73 64.12
N SER A 283 -47.09 -3.80 63.71
CA SER A 283 -46.66 -4.62 62.57
C SER A 283 -46.68 -3.84 61.25
N ARG A 284 -47.69 -2.98 61.03
CA ARG A 284 -47.78 -2.13 59.83
C ARG A 284 -46.78 -0.98 59.86
N GLY A 285 -46.55 -0.36 61.00
CA GLY A 285 -45.53 0.68 61.17
C GLY A 285 -44.13 0.14 60.85
N ASN A 286 -43.79 -1.03 61.41
CA ASN A 286 -42.53 -1.72 61.13
C ASN A 286 -42.37 -2.14 59.65
N GLN A 287 -43.45 -2.54 58.96
CA GLN A 287 -43.43 -2.75 57.51
C GLN A 287 -43.07 -1.46 56.75
N ILE A 288 -43.64 -0.32 57.13
CA ILE A 288 -43.38 0.98 56.49
C ILE A 288 -41.92 1.41 56.72
N CYS A 289 -41.39 1.28 57.95
CA CYS A 289 -39.96 1.51 58.24
C CYS A 289 -39.04 0.61 57.40
N GLY A 290 -39.42 -0.66 57.20
CA GLY A 290 -38.70 -1.60 56.35
C GLY A 290 -38.72 -1.23 54.87
N LEU A 291 -39.85 -0.75 54.36
CA LEU A 291 -39.98 -0.26 52.97
C LEU A 291 -39.11 0.97 52.73
N VAL A 292 -39.13 1.97 53.62
CA VAL A 292 -38.32 3.19 53.49
C VAL A 292 -36.82 2.86 53.54
N SER A 293 -36.40 2.06 54.53
CA SER A 293 -34.99 1.66 54.68
C SER A 293 -34.51 0.79 53.52
N GLY A 294 -35.38 -0.09 52.99
CA GLY A 294 -35.11 -0.89 51.80
C GLY A 294 -34.95 -0.05 50.54
N LEU A 295 -35.80 0.96 50.35
CA LEU A 295 -35.70 1.87 49.19
C LEU A 295 -34.41 2.68 49.25
N ILE A 296 -34.07 3.26 50.41
CA ILE A 296 -32.83 4.03 50.62
C ILE A 296 -31.60 3.21 50.24
N ARG A 297 -31.51 1.95 50.71
CA ARG A 297 -30.44 1.02 50.29
C ARG A 297 -30.36 0.88 48.76
N THR A 298 -31.49 0.62 48.09
CA THR A 298 -31.51 0.48 46.62
C THR A 298 -31.19 1.79 45.87
N THR A 299 -31.39 2.96 46.47
CA THR A 299 -30.91 4.23 45.88
C THR A 299 -29.41 4.42 46.06
N SER A 300 -28.84 3.99 47.19
CA SER A 300 -27.38 4.03 47.43
C SER A 300 -26.63 3.09 46.47
N GLU A 301 -27.19 1.92 46.16
CA GLU A 301 -26.65 0.97 45.16
C GLU A 301 -26.68 1.55 43.73
N ARG A 302 -27.54 2.54 43.46
CA ARG A 302 -27.68 3.22 42.16
C ARG A 302 -26.96 4.58 42.10
N GLY A 303 -26.19 4.92 43.13
CA GLY A 303 -25.39 6.15 43.22
C GLY A 303 -26.17 7.37 43.74
N PHE A 304 -27.21 7.81 43.03
CA PHE A 304 -28.02 8.98 43.44
C PHE A 304 -29.53 8.71 43.37
N PRO A 305 -30.33 9.15 44.36
CA PRO A 305 -31.78 8.99 44.32
C PRO A 305 -32.45 9.75 43.17
N THR A 306 -33.46 9.15 42.56
CA THR A 306 -34.33 9.81 41.58
C THR A 306 -35.48 10.55 42.27
N GLN A 307 -36.16 11.42 41.53
CA GLN A 307 -37.37 12.09 42.02
C GLN A 307 -38.50 11.10 42.35
N VAL A 308 -38.52 9.94 41.69
CA VAL A 308 -39.50 8.87 41.93
C VAL A 308 -39.27 8.19 43.28
N ASP A 309 -38.00 8.01 43.68
CA ASP A 309 -37.65 7.41 44.97
C ASP A 309 -38.07 8.30 46.13
N VAL A 310 -37.84 9.62 46.01
CA VAL A 310 -38.31 10.63 46.99
C VAL A 310 -39.83 10.57 47.12
N ALA A 311 -40.57 10.66 46.02
CA ALA A 311 -42.04 10.60 46.02
C ALA A 311 -42.61 9.27 46.57
N ASN A 312 -41.86 8.17 46.44
CA ASN A 312 -42.23 6.89 47.06
C ASN A 312 -42.01 6.90 48.59
N THR A 313 -40.93 7.51 49.10
CA THR A 313 -40.75 7.70 50.55
C THR A 313 -41.74 8.70 51.16
N GLU A 314 -42.09 9.78 50.44
CA GLU A 314 -43.12 10.74 50.86
C GLU A 314 -44.49 10.05 50.98
N ARG A 315 -44.82 9.12 50.07
CA ARG A 315 -46.04 8.29 50.17
C ARG A 315 -46.01 7.39 51.40
N ALA A 316 -44.88 6.72 51.66
CA ALA A 316 -44.72 5.85 52.83
C ALA A 316 -44.82 6.62 54.15
N LEU A 317 -44.29 7.83 54.21
CA LEU A 317 -44.46 8.77 55.33
C LEU A 317 -45.93 9.17 55.52
N GLN A 318 -46.65 9.46 54.43
CA GLN A 318 -48.07 9.79 54.52
C GLN A 318 -48.93 8.59 54.96
N GLU A 319 -48.57 7.36 54.57
CA GLU A 319 -49.17 6.14 55.12
C GLU A 319 -48.92 6.01 56.64
N MET A 320 -47.71 6.30 57.12
CA MET A 320 -47.39 6.28 58.56
C MET A 320 -48.19 7.33 59.36
N ARG A 321 -48.27 8.57 58.85
CA ARG A 321 -49.08 9.64 59.47
C ARG A 321 -50.58 9.29 59.49
N GLY A 322 -51.08 8.64 58.44
CA GLY A 322 -52.45 8.11 58.38
C GLY A 322 -52.69 6.99 59.41
N LEU A 323 -51.77 6.02 59.48
CA LEU A 323 -51.82 4.90 60.42
C LEU A 323 -51.92 5.36 61.88
N ILE A 324 -51.12 6.36 62.27
CA ILE A 324 -51.13 6.94 63.61
C ILE A 324 -52.42 7.73 63.86
N SER A 325 -52.94 8.42 62.86
CA SER A 325 -54.20 9.14 62.95
C SER A 325 -55.38 8.18 63.19
N SER A 326 -55.43 7.05 62.47
CA SER A 326 -56.41 5.97 62.73
C SER A 326 -56.23 5.33 64.10
N MET A 327 -54.99 5.05 64.52
CA MET A 327 -54.68 4.51 65.86
C MET A 327 -55.16 5.46 66.97
N GLN A 328 -54.90 6.76 66.84
CA GLN A 328 -55.35 7.77 67.80
C GLN A 328 -56.88 7.91 67.81
N GLN A 329 -57.54 7.76 66.66
CA GLN A 329 -59.00 7.72 66.57
C GLN A 329 -59.60 6.47 67.24
N GLU A 330 -59.02 5.27 67.04
CA GLU A 330 -59.46 4.06 67.74
C GLU A 330 -59.20 4.16 69.25
N ILE A 331 -58.05 4.71 69.67
CA ILE A 331 -57.75 4.98 71.09
C ILE A 331 -58.78 5.94 71.69
N ALA A 332 -59.09 7.06 71.02
CA ALA A 332 -60.07 8.03 71.49
C ALA A 332 -61.49 7.44 71.52
N ALA A 333 -61.89 6.70 70.48
CA ALA A 333 -63.16 6.00 70.43
C ALA A 333 -63.28 4.93 71.52
N ALA A 334 -62.22 4.17 71.81
CA ALA A 334 -62.18 3.17 72.87
C ALA A 334 -62.13 3.79 74.29
N VAL A 335 -61.57 4.99 74.45
CA VAL A 335 -61.65 5.76 75.71
C VAL A 335 -63.05 6.32 75.93
N GLU A 336 -63.69 6.88 74.89
CA GLU A 336 -65.05 7.42 75.03
C GLU A 336 -66.08 6.30 75.11
N GLU A 337 -65.89 5.18 74.41
CA GLU A 337 -66.65 3.94 74.60
C GLU A 337 -66.37 3.31 75.97
N LYS A 338 -65.17 3.45 76.55
CA LYS A 338 -64.93 3.07 77.95
C LYS A 338 -65.67 3.99 78.91
N LYS A 339 -65.62 5.32 78.78
CA LYS A 339 -66.45 6.23 79.60
C LYS A 339 -67.93 5.88 79.48
N ARG A 340 -68.40 5.71 78.23
CA ARG A 340 -69.76 5.28 77.95
C ARG A 340 -70.05 3.96 78.64
N ARG A 341 -69.19 2.95 78.60
CA ARG A 341 -69.35 1.69 79.33
C ARG A 341 -69.15 1.81 80.85
N ASP A 342 -68.41 2.77 81.38
CA ASP A 342 -68.30 3.02 82.83
C ASP A 342 -69.57 3.73 83.35
N GLU A 343 -70.28 4.47 82.49
CA GLU A 343 -71.63 4.99 82.72
C GLU A 343 -72.72 3.94 82.45
N GLU A 344 -72.63 3.21 81.35
CA GLU A 344 -73.56 2.16 80.96
C GLU A 344 -73.39 0.95 81.90
N GLU A 345 -72.24 0.68 82.51
CA GLU A 345 -72.06 -0.27 83.63
C GLU A 345 -72.64 0.26 84.93
N LYS A 346 -72.72 1.57 85.17
CA LYS A 346 -73.51 2.11 86.28
C LYS A 346 -75.01 1.89 86.02
N ARG A 347 -75.45 1.99 84.75
CA ARG A 347 -76.81 1.66 84.29
C ARG A 347 -77.06 0.15 84.10
N GLN A 348 -76.02 -0.66 83.93
CA GLN A 348 -76.08 -2.12 83.70
C GLN A 348 -75.79 -2.92 84.97
N LYS A 349 -75.12 -2.37 85.98
CA LYS A 349 -75.35 -2.80 87.37
C LYS A 349 -76.81 -2.56 87.82
N GLN A 350 -77.58 -1.82 87.02
CA GLN A 350 -79.04 -1.68 87.06
C GLN A 350 -79.83 -2.49 85.99
N GLN A 351 -79.20 -3.10 84.97
CA GLN A 351 -79.88 -3.77 83.82
C GLN A 351 -79.29 -5.13 83.37
N GLU A 352 -78.08 -5.50 83.77
CA GLU A 352 -77.49 -6.85 83.66
C GLU A 352 -78.13 -7.82 84.65
N LEU A 353 -78.97 -7.30 85.56
CA LEU A 353 -79.99 -8.05 86.30
C LEU A 353 -81.13 -8.56 85.37
N LEU A 354 -81.20 -8.13 84.10
CA LEU A 354 -82.34 -8.42 83.19
C LEU A 354 -82.03 -9.28 81.93
N LYS A 355 -80.86 -9.19 81.28
CA LYS A 355 -80.33 -10.09 80.20
C LYS A 355 -78.83 -9.82 80.01
N LYS A 356 -77.91 -10.75 79.67
CA LYS A 356 -77.91 -12.21 79.46
C LYS A 356 -78.55 -12.82 78.18
N SER A 357 -78.00 -12.52 76.98
CA SER A 357 -78.12 -13.37 75.76
C SER A 357 -77.19 -12.97 74.57
N GLN A 358 -76.21 -13.83 74.22
CA GLN A 358 -75.57 -14.18 72.89
C GLN A 358 -75.26 -13.06 71.82
N MET A 359 -74.06 -12.88 71.20
CA MET A 359 -73.11 -13.72 70.38
C MET A 359 -73.59 -14.08 68.93
N LYS A 360 -72.81 -14.15 67.80
CA LYS A 360 -71.36 -13.95 67.42
C LYS A 360 -71.07 -14.03 65.86
N ALA A 361 -69.94 -13.47 65.36
CA ALA A 361 -68.97 -13.95 64.27
C ALA A 361 -69.39 -14.15 62.75
N GLN A 362 -68.55 -14.33 61.67
CA GLN A 362 -67.13 -13.99 61.22
C GLN A 362 -66.81 -14.38 59.69
N SER A 363 -65.72 -13.82 59.07
CA SER A 363 -64.79 -14.35 57.99
C SER A 363 -65.21 -14.56 56.48
N THR A 364 -64.33 -14.76 55.43
CA THR A 364 -63.17 -13.98 54.82
C THR A 364 -62.49 -14.61 53.54
N ALA A 365 -62.13 -13.79 52.50
CA ALA A 365 -60.91 -13.84 51.59
C ALA A 365 -60.79 -14.82 50.31
N PRO A 366 -59.61 -15.06 49.63
CA PRO A 366 -59.14 -14.37 48.36
C PRO A 366 -58.31 -15.17 47.22
N ALA A 367 -57.75 -14.45 46.20
CA ALA A 367 -56.53 -14.71 45.32
C ALA A 367 -56.59 -15.74 44.12
N GLN A 368 -55.65 -15.94 43.12
CA GLN A 368 -54.36 -15.33 42.59
C GLN A 368 -54.02 -15.76 41.09
N LEU A 369 -52.91 -15.32 40.40
CA LEU A 369 -52.58 -15.58 38.93
C LEU A 369 -51.03 -15.52 38.49
N PRO A 370 -50.51 -15.48 37.20
CA PRO A 370 -49.23 -16.15 36.72
C PRO A 370 -48.09 -15.29 36.04
N GLY A 371 -47.16 -15.87 35.19
CA GLY A 371 -45.91 -15.22 34.64
C GLY A 371 -45.27 -15.69 33.28
N GLY A 372 -43.96 -15.38 33.00
CA GLY A 372 -43.14 -15.62 31.76
C GLY A 372 -41.61 -15.29 31.93
N LYS A 373 -40.63 -15.20 30.97
CA LYS A 373 -40.45 -15.34 29.47
C LYS A 373 -38.90 -15.37 29.08
N GLN A 374 -38.45 -15.56 27.81
CA GLN A 374 -37.01 -15.56 27.34
C GLN A 374 -36.73 -15.02 25.88
N THR A 375 -35.44 -14.85 25.47
CA THR A 375 -34.92 -14.17 24.22
C THR A 375 -33.63 -14.86 23.63
N LYS A 376 -33.09 -14.44 22.46
CA LYS A 376 -31.93 -15.01 21.70
C LYS A 376 -30.82 -14.00 21.29
N GLU A 377 -29.63 -14.49 20.89
CA GLU A 377 -28.40 -13.75 20.53
C GLU A 377 -27.96 -13.89 19.03
N GLY A 378 -26.81 -13.29 18.67
CA GLY A 378 -26.31 -13.10 17.28
C GLY A 378 -25.02 -13.86 16.89
N LEU A 379 -24.38 -13.45 15.78
CA LEU A 379 -23.43 -14.25 14.97
C LEU A 379 -22.01 -13.64 14.88
N GLN A 380 -20.97 -14.50 14.92
CA GLN A 380 -19.59 -14.21 14.50
C GLN A 380 -19.11 -15.23 13.45
N VAL A 381 -18.20 -14.82 12.57
CA VAL A 381 -17.61 -15.64 11.49
C VAL A 381 -16.14 -15.93 11.79
N LYS A 382 -15.66 -17.14 11.45
CA LYS A 382 -14.29 -17.60 11.70
C LYS A 382 -13.38 -17.45 10.46
N THR A 383 -12.09 -17.19 10.70
CA THR A 383 -11.03 -17.21 9.69
C THR A 383 -10.74 -18.64 9.19
N ASP A 384 -10.27 -18.77 7.95
CA ASP A 384 -9.83 -20.03 7.35
C ASP A 384 -8.59 -20.61 8.07
N GLU A 385 -8.74 -21.81 8.66
CA GLU A 385 -7.70 -22.50 9.42
C GLU A 385 -6.45 -22.87 8.61
N SER A 386 -6.59 -23.07 7.30
CA SER A 386 -5.47 -23.45 6.43
C SER A 386 -4.39 -22.37 6.39
N ILE A 387 -4.80 -21.11 6.52
CA ILE A 387 -3.93 -19.93 6.43
C ILE A 387 -3.14 -19.76 7.73
N MET A 388 -3.78 -20.01 8.87
CA MET A 388 -3.12 -19.96 10.18
C MET A 388 -2.11 -21.10 10.37
N ARG A 389 -2.39 -22.30 9.84
CA ARG A 389 -1.42 -23.41 9.82
C ARG A 389 -0.18 -23.06 9.00
N TRP A 390 -0.35 -22.60 7.77
CA TRP A 390 0.76 -22.15 6.91
C TRP A 390 1.59 -21.01 7.52
N TYR A 391 0.93 -20.05 8.19
CA TYR A 391 1.64 -19.00 8.94
C TYR A 391 2.49 -19.58 10.08
N GLN A 392 1.92 -20.51 10.87
CA GLN A 392 2.62 -21.14 11.99
C GLN A 392 3.82 -21.96 11.51
N GLU A 393 3.65 -22.76 10.44
CA GLU A 393 4.73 -23.52 9.78
C GLU A 393 5.91 -22.62 9.37
N LEU A 394 5.64 -21.44 8.79
CA LEU A 394 6.68 -20.46 8.44
C LEU A 394 7.37 -19.84 9.67
N GLN A 395 6.63 -19.50 10.72
CA GLN A 395 7.24 -19.00 11.97
C GLN A 395 8.12 -20.06 12.64
N ASP A 396 7.66 -21.32 12.68
CA ASP A 396 8.40 -22.41 13.30
C ASP A 396 9.65 -22.79 12.49
N ALA A 397 9.59 -22.77 11.15
CA ALA A 397 10.77 -22.92 10.29
C ALA A 397 11.80 -21.80 10.53
N ALA A 398 11.37 -20.55 10.74
CA ALA A 398 12.26 -19.45 11.10
C ALA A 398 12.86 -19.61 12.50
N ASN A 399 12.08 -20.04 13.49
CA ASN A 399 12.55 -20.33 14.84
C ASN A 399 13.59 -21.47 14.84
N GLN A 400 13.34 -22.55 14.08
CA GLN A 400 14.30 -23.64 13.86
C GLN A 400 15.60 -23.15 13.21
N CYS A 401 15.51 -22.23 12.24
CA CYS A 401 16.68 -21.60 11.63
C CYS A 401 17.50 -20.83 12.67
N VAL A 402 16.87 -20.05 13.56
CA VAL A 402 17.54 -19.33 14.67
C VAL A 402 18.25 -20.28 15.62
N THR A 403 17.64 -21.42 15.98
CA THR A 403 18.32 -22.43 16.81
C THR A 403 19.51 -23.07 16.08
N SER A 404 19.41 -23.27 14.76
CA SER A 404 20.45 -23.89 13.92
C SER A 404 21.74 -23.06 13.80
N PHE A 405 21.68 -21.74 14.01
CA PHE A 405 22.87 -20.86 14.08
C PHE A 405 23.14 -20.29 15.49
N SER A 406 22.59 -20.91 16.54
CA SER A 406 22.71 -20.40 17.91
C SER A 406 24.16 -20.33 18.41
N GLU A 407 25.06 -21.22 17.97
CA GLU A 407 26.47 -21.21 18.37
C GLU A 407 27.22 -20.02 17.74
N ILE A 408 27.18 -19.83 16.42
CA ILE A 408 27.76 -18.62 15.78
C ILE A 408 27.08 -17.33 16.28
N SER A 409 25.83 -17.39 16.73
CA SER A 409 25.19 -16.23 17.36
C SER A 409 25.80 -15.90 18.72
N ASN A 410 25.97 -16.89 19.59
CA ASN A 410 26.22 -16.70 21.03
C ASN A 410 27.69 -16.94 21.45
N CYS A 411 28.54 -17.42 20.54
CA CYS A 411 29.95 -17.72 20.84
C CYS A 411 30.73 -16.49 21.33
N LYS A 412 31.59 -16.72 22.34
CA LYS A 412 32.43 -15.67 22.94
C LYS A 412 33.76 -15.48 22.21
N ASP A 413 34.14 -16.36 21.29
CA ASP A 413 35.45 -16.33 20.64
C ASP A 413 35.57 -15.19 19.62
N ASN A 414 36.74 -14.54 19.61
CA ASN A 414 36.96 -13.36 18.79
C ASN A 414 36.97 -13.68 17.28
N GLU A 415 37.51 -14.83 16.87
CA GLU A 415 37.49 -15.25 15.46
C GLU A 415 36.08 -15.63 14.99
N VAL A 416 35.26 -16.30 15.82
CA VAL A 416 33.86 -16.61 15.46
C VAL A 416 33.03 -15.32 15.35
N LYS A 417 33.21 -14.35 16.27
CA LYS A 417 32.58 -13.02 16.17
C LYS A 417 32.99 -12.24 14.92
N LYS A 418 34.26 -12.35 14.52
CA LYS A 418 34.81 -11.74 13.30
C LYS A 418 34.23 -12.38 12.04
N ILE A 419 34.18 -13.72 11.97
CA ILE A 419 33.51 -14.46 10.88
C ILE A 419 32.02 -14.10 10.81
N LYS A 420 31.28 -14.11 11.94
CA LYS A 420 29.88 -13.66 12.03
C LYS A 420 29.70 -12.25 11.47
N THR A 421 30.58 -11.32 11.85
CA THR A 421 30.50 -9.91 11.43
C THR A 421 30.79 -9.74 9.94
N ASP A 422 31.81 -10.41 9.41
CA ASP A 422 32.20 -10.27 8.01
C ASP A 422 31.24 -11.04 7.08
N LEU A 423 30.65 -12.16 7.52
CA LEU A 423 29.51 -12.83 6.88
C LEU A 423 28.25 -11.94 6.85
N GLN A 424 27.89 -11.33 7.99
CA GLN A 424 26.72 -10.44 8.05
C GLN A 424 26.89 -9.25 7.10
N LYS A 425 28.08 -8.64 7.06
CA LYS A 425 28.39 -7.58 6.08
C LYS A 425 28.33 -8.07 4.64
N ALA A 426 28.88 -9.25 4.34
CA ALA A 426 28.86 -9.82 3.00
C ALA A 426 27.42 -10.09 2.50
N ALA A 427 26.50 -10.43 3.41
CA ALA A 427 25.09 -10.64 3.11
C ALA A 427 24.29 -9.34 2.98
N THR A 428 24.45 -8.39 3.91
CA THR A 428 23.56 -7.21 4.00
C THR A 428 24.02 -6.02 3.16
N ILE A 429 25.32 -5.81 2.96
CA ILE A 429 25.83 -4.67 2.19
C ILE A 429 25.36 -4.68 0.73
N PRO A 430 25.39 -5.82 -0.02
CA PRO A 430 24.89 -5.84 -1.40
C PRO A 430 23.41 -5.45 -1.50
N VAL A 431 22.57 -5.87 -0.53
CA VAL A 431 21.15 -5.49 -0.48
C VAL A 431 20.97 -3.99 -0.15
N SER A 432 21.91 -3.38 0.58
CA SER A 432 22.00 -1.92 0.78
C SER A 432 22.58 -1.15 -0.41
N GLN A 433 23.07 -1.82 -1.45
CA GLN A 433 23.61 -1.18 -2.67
C GLN A 433 22.63 -1.23 -3.86
N ILE A 434 21.47 -1.87 -3.69
CA ILE A 434 20.44 -1.95 -4.73
C ILE A 434 19.90 -0.54 -5.04
N SER A 435 19.98 -0.14 -6.30
CA SER A 435 19.55 1.18 -6.78
C SER A 435 18.72 1.08 -8.06
N THR A 436 18.11 2.20 -8.46
CA THR A 436 17.35 2.37 -9.70
C THR A 436 18.20 2.82 -10.89
N ILE A 437 19.54 2.87 -10.76
CA ILE A 437 20.43 3.52 -11.73
C ILE A 437 20.65 2.67 -13.00
N ALA A 438 21.08 1.41 -12.84
CA ALA A 438 21.45 0.54 -13.96
C ALA A 438 21.21 -0.95 -13.66
N GLY A 439 20.73 -1.71 -14.65
CA GLY A 439 20.51 -3.15 -14.56
C GLY A 439 21.80 -3.96 -14.58
N SER A 440 22.88 -3.42 -15.15
CA SER A 440 24.25 -3.97 -15.02
C SER A 440 24.70 -4.06 -13.56
N GLN A 441 24.64 -2.95 -12.82
CA GLN A 441 24.95 -2.91 -11.38
C GLN A 441 24.03 -3.82 -10.56
N LEU A 442 22.73 -3.86 -10.89
CA LEU A 442 21.77 -4.74 -10.22
C LEU A 442 22.13 -6.22 -10.40
N ARG A 443 22.67 -6.59 -11.57
CA ARG A 443 23.17 -7.93 -11.86
C ARG A 443 24.45 -8.26 -11.09
N GLU A 444 25.40 -7.33 -10.96
CA GLU A 444 26.59 -7.54 -10.13
C GLU A 444 26.22 -7.81 -8.66
N ILE A 445 25.24 -7.07 -8.12
CA ILE A 445 24.70 -7.30 -6.78
C ILE A 445 24.05 -8.68 -6.66
N PHE A 446 23.21 -9.06 -7.63
CA PHE A 446 22.58 -10.38 -7.68
C PHE A 446 23.61 -11.51 -7.72
N ASP A 447 24.57 -11.44 -8.64
CA ASP A 447 25.60 -12.45 -8.82
C ASP A 447 26.51 -12.51 -7.56
N LYS A 448 26.77 -11.38 -6.88
CA LYS A 448 27.50 -11.36 -5.60
C LYS A 448 26.75 -12.07 -4.47
N ILE A 449 25.44 -11.84 -4.32
CA ILE A 449 24.60 -12.53 -3.32
C ILE A 449 24.53 -14.03 -3.64
N ASN A 450 24.19 -14.38 -4.88
CA ASN A 450 24.08 -15.77 -5.36
C ASN A 450 25.40 -16.54 -5.18
N ASN A 451 26.56 -15.94 -5.46
CA ASN A 451 27.86 -16.57 -5.26
C ASN A 451 28.15 -16.86 -3.77
N LEU A 452 27.82 -15.94 -2.86
CA LEU A 452 27.96 -16.15 -1.40
C LEU A 452 27.07 -17.31 -0.92
N LEU A 453 25.80 -17.35 -1.35
CA LEU A 453 24.86 -18.43 -1.02
C LEU A 453 25.27 -19.78 -1.63
N SER A 454 25.93 -19.76 -2.80
CA SER A 454 26.47 -20.94 -3.49
C SER A 454 27.81 -21.43 -2.91
N GLY A 455 28.24 -20.98 -1.73
CA GLY A 455 29.47 -21.43 -1.09
C GLY A 455 30.77 -20.86 -1.67
N LYS A 456 30.70 -19.88 -2.58
CA LYS A 456 31.88 -19.25 -3.18
C LYS A 456 32.34 -18.05 -2.35
N SER A 457 33.64 -17.77 -2.41
CA SER A 457 34.22 -16.61 -1.74
C SER A 457 33.88 -15.29 -2.44
N VAL A 458 33.43 -14.28 -1.70
CA VAL A 458 33.08 -12.95 -2.20
C VAL A 458 33.86 -11.84 -1.49
N GLN A 459 34.11 -10.73 -2.18
CA GLN A 459 34.83 -9.59 -1.62
C GLN A 459 33.91 -8.68 -0.80
N SER A 460 34.22 -8.51 0.49
CA SER A 460 33.49 -7.68 1.45
C SER A 460 34.50 -6.89 2.30
N GLY A 461 34.43 -5.55 2.27
CA GLY A 461 35.31 -4.68 3.07
C GLY A 461 36.82 -4.90 2.86
N GLY A 462 37.25 -5.28 1.65
CA GLY A 462 38.64 -5.60 1.34
C GLY A 462 39.11 -7.01 1.78
N ARG A 463 38.18 -7.88 2.19
CA ARG A 463 38.46 -9.28 2.56
C ARG A 463 37.63 -10.25 1.73
N SER A 464 38.22 -11.42 1.46
CA SER A 464 37.52 -12.56 0.88
C SER A 464 36.77 -13.33 1.97
N VAL A 465 35.44 -13.43 1.86
CA VAL A 465 34.54 -14.04 2.84
C VAL A 465 33.78 -15.19 2.19
N SER A 466 33.61 -16.32 2.89
CA SER A 466 32.85 -17.48 2.41
C SER A 466 32.00 -18.08 3.52
N VAL A 467 30.78 -18.52 3.23
CA VAL A 467 29.94 -19.29 4.17
C VAL A 467 30.60 -20.59 4.63
N THR A 468 31.55 -21.15 3.87
CA THR A 468 32.32 -22.35 4.24
C THR A 468 33.28 -22.13 5.43
N GLN A 469 33.46 -20.89 5.91
CA GLN A 469 34.28 -20.57 7.08
C GLN A 469 33.66 -21.03 8.42
N HIS A 470 32.38 -21.39 8.45
CA HIS A 470 31.71 -21.92 9.63
C HIS A 470 30.53 -22.84 9.22
N PRO A 471 30.30 -24.01 9.86
CA PRO A 471 29.24 -24.93 9.44
C PRO A 471 27.83 -24.30 9.44
N GLN A 472 27.54 -23.43 10.42
CA GLN A 472 26.27 -22.69 10.51
C GLN A 472 26.25 -21.38 9.68
N GLY A 473 27.32 -21.09 8.93
CA GLY A 473 27.50 -19.82 8.22
C GLY A 473 26.46 -19.59 7.13
N LEU A 474 26.03 -20.66 6.44
CA LEU A 474 25.01 -20.60 5.40
C LEU A 474 23.63 -20.23 5.97
N ASP A 475 23.21 -20.89 7.06
CA ASP A 475 21.91 -20.65 7.70
C ASP A 475 21.82 -19.25 8.32
N PHE A 476 22.90 -18.80 8.95
CA PHE A 476 23.02 -17.42 9.44
C PHE A 476 22.91 -16.39 8.31
N VAL A 477 23.55 -16.65 7.15
CA VAL A 477 23.47 -15.77 5.98
C VAL A 477 22.08 -15.80 5.34
N TYR A 478 21.43 -16.96 5.20
CA TYR A 478 20.06 -17.05 4.71
C TYR A 478 19.10 -16.21 5.57
N TYR A 479 19.18 -16.33 6.89
CA TYR A 479 18.37 -15.55 7.84
C TYR A 479 18.67 -14.05 7.73
N LYS A 480 19.94 -13.63 7.76
CA LYS A 480 20.31 -12.20 7.70
C LYS A 480 20.07 -11.54 6.34
N LEU A 481 20.09 -12.32 5.25
CA LEU A 481 19.69 -11.84 3.93
C LEU A 481 18.17 -11.59 3.85
N ALA A 482 17.36 -12.56 4.31
CA ALA A 482 15.91 -12.43 4.38
C ALA A 482 15.48 -11.26 5.29
N GLU A 483 16.08 -11.14 6.47
CA GLU A 483 15.85 -10.03 7.42
C GLU A 483 16.14 -8.66 6.77
N LYS A 484 17.25 -8.51 6.02
CA LYS A 484 17.58 -7.23 5.38
C LYS A 484 16.71 -6.92 4.16
N PHE A 485 16.26 -7.90 3.37
CA PHE A 485 15.25 -7.66 2.34
C PHE A 485 13.96 -7.08 2.94
N VAL A 486 13.48 -7.63 4.05
CA VAL A 486 12.29 -7.09 4.75
C VAL A 486 12.57 -5.70 5.33
N SER A 487 13.74 -5.47 5.96
CA SER A 487 14.10 -4.13 6.45
C SER A 487 14.24 -3.07 5.35
N GLN A 488 14.64 -3.42 4.13
CA GLN A 488 14.55 -2.46 3.01
C GLN A 488 13.12 -2.06 2.67
N GLY A 489 12.15 -2.96 2.86
CA GLY A 489 10.73 -2.63 2.75
C GLY A 489 10.25 -1.66 3.84
N GLU A 490 10.84 -1.73 5.03
CA GLU A 490 10.53 -0.83 6.16
C GLU A 490 11.17 0.55 6.06
N GLU A 491 12.41 0.61 5.56
CA GLU A 491 13.27 1.80 5.55
C GLU A 491 13.15 2.51 4.19
N GLU A 492 13.72 1.90 3.15
CA GLU A 492 13.90 2.51 1.84
C GLU A 492 12.58 2.61 1.06
N VAL A 493 11.81 1.53 0.95
CA VAL A 493 10.55 1.50 0.17
C VAL A 493 9.43 2.31 0.83
N ALA A 494 9.51 2.51 2.15
CA ALA A 494 8.61 3.40 2.89
C ALA A 494 8.86 4.89 2.58
N SER A 495 10.10 5.25 2.20
CA SER A 495 10.50 6.60 1.79
C SER A 495 10.39 6.82 0.28
N HIS A 496 10.91 5.88 -0.52
CA HIS A 496 11.00 5.94 -1.99
C HIS A 496 10.29 4.71 -2.59
N ARG A 497 9.04 4.87 -3.03
CA ARG A 497 8.19 3.75 -3.51
C ARG A 497 8.80 3.04 -4.71
N GLU A 498 9.51 3.79 -5.53
CA GLU A 498 10.21 3.38 -6.74
C GLU A 498 11.33 2.36 -6.45
N ALA A 499 11.90 2.35 -5.24
CA ALA A 499 12.90 1.38 -4.82
C ALA A 499 12.34 -0.05 -4.68
N ALA A 500 11.01 -0.22 -4.61
CA ALA A 500 10.38 -1.54 -4.51
C ALA A 500 10.80 -2.47 -5.65
N PHE A 501 10.86 -1.99 -6.89
CA PHE A 501 11.05 -2.82 -8.08
C PHE A 501 12.47 -3.43 -8.22
N PRO A 502 13.58 -2.68 -8.10
CA PRO A 502 14.93 -3.27 -8.15
C PRO A 502 15.21 -4.19 -6.95
N ILE A 503 14.66 -3.90 -5.77
CA ILE A 503 14.81 -4.77 -4.59
C ILE A 503 14.01 -6.06 -4.76
N ALA A 504 12.76 -5.96 -5.23
CA ALA A 504 11.88 -7.09 -5.45
C ALA A 504 12.37 -8.05 -6.55
N VAL A 505 12.92 -7.54 -7.66
CA VAL A 505 13.39 -8.42 -8.75
C VAL A 505 14.63 -9.23 -8.34
N VAL A 506 15.51 -8.66 -7.52
CA VAL A 506 16.64 -9.38 -6.91
C VAL A 506 16.13 -10.40 -5.88
N ALA A 507 15.20 -10.03 -5.00
CA ALA A 507 14.61 -10.94 -4.02
C ALA A 507 13.88 -12.12 -4.69
N SER A 508 13.07 -11.86 -5.72
CA SER A 508 12.42 -12.86 -6.58
C SER A 508 13.43 -13.83 -7.20
N GLY A 509 14.49 -13.31 -7.82
CA GLY A 509 15.53 -14.16 -8.40
C GLY A 509 16.23 -15.04 -7.37
N ILE A 510 16.60 -14.48 -6.21
CA ILE A 510 17.26 -15.23 -5.13
C ILE A 510 16.33 -16.29 -4.54
N TRP A 511 15.03 -16.00 -4.40
CA TRP A 511 14.01 -16.98 -4.00
C TRP A 511 13.92 -18.14 -5.00
N GLU A 512 13.93 -17.86 -6.30
CA GLU A 512 13.96 -18.90 -7.33
C GLU A 512 15.23 -19.78 -7.30
N ILE A 513 16.37 -19.29 -6.79
CA ILE A 513 17.60 -20.10 -6.65
C ILE A 513 17.65 -20.82 -5.29
N HIS A 514 17.26 -20.13 -4.22
CA HIS A 514 17.36 -20.57 -2.83
C HIS A 514 16.00 -20.41 -2.12
N PRO A 515 15.04 -21.34 -2.29
CA PRO A 515 13.68 -21.21 -1.76
C PRO A 515 13.60 -20.89 -0.26
N ARG A 516 14.52 -21.45 0.53
CA ARG A 516 14.66 -21.20 1.98
C ARG A 516 14.86 -19.71 2.34
N VAL A 517 15.44 -18.89 1.45
CA VAL A 517 15.52 -17.43 1.65
C VAL A 517 14.14 -16.79 1.53
N GLY A 518 13.30 -17.30 0.63
CA GLY A 518 11.93 -16.89 0.45
C GLY A 518 11.01 -17.26 1.62
N ASP A 519 11.13 -18.49 2.13
CA ASP A 519 10.38 -18.93 3.31
C ASP A 519 10.73 -18.09 4.55
N LEU A 520 12.02 -17.80 4.75
CA LEU A 520 12.49 -16.90 5.79
C LEU A 520 12.06 -15.44 5.54
N PHE A 521 12.03 -14.98 4.28
CA PHE A 521 11.53 -13.65 3.92
C PHE A 521 10.04 -13.52 4.27
N LEU A 522 9.22 -14.52 3.95
CA LEU A 522 7.81 -14.57 4.35
C LEU A 522 7.68 -14.60 5.88
N ALA A 523 8.44 -15.45 6.58
CA ALA A 523 8.39 -15.50 8.04
C ALA A 523 8.72 -14.14 8.69
N HIS A 524 9.76 -13.45 8.21
CA HIS A 524 10.11 -12.09 8.65
C HIS A 524 9.04 -11.05 8.28
N LEU A 525 8.51 -11.08 7.05
CA LEU A 525 7.49 -10.17 6.55
C LEU A 525 6.19 -10.33 7.35
N HIS A 526 5.72 -11.56 7.52
CA HIS A 526 4.51 -11.90 8.28
C HIS A 526 4.63 -11.50 9.76
N LYS A 527 5.82 -11.64 10.35
CA LYS A 527 6.10 -11.25 11.74
C LYS A 527 6.19 -9.74 11.95
N LYS A 528 6.74 -9.00 10.99
CA LYS A 528 6.83 -7.52 11.05
C LYS A 528 5.56 -6.81 10.56
N CYS A 529 4.78 -7.45 9.69
CA CYS A 529 3.54 -6.94 9.10
C CYS A 529 2.50 -8.07 9.01
N PRO A 530 1.68 -8.30 10.06
CA PRO A 530 0.64 -9.34 10.06
C PRO A 530 -0.36 -9.20 8.90
N TYR A 531 -0.56 -7.98 8.43
CA TYR A 531 -1.41 -7.60 7.30
C TYR A 531 -0.92 -8.13 5.93
N SER A 532 0.25 -8.76 5.87
CA SER A 532 0.72 -9.53 4.70
C SER A 532 0.12 -10.95 4.63
N VAL A 533 -0.47 -11.44 5.72
CA VAL A 533 -1.16 -12.74 5.83
C VAL A 533 -2.70 -12.60 5.76
N PRO A 534 -3.22 -11.38 5.50
CA PRO A 534 -4.55 -10.92 5.93
C PRO A 534 -5.12 -11.59 7.17
N PHE A 535 -4.39 -11.47 8.28
CA PHE A 535 -4.88 -11.82 9.62
C PHE A 535 -4.82 -10.60 10.52
N TYR A 536 -5.89 -10.35 11.27
CA TYR A 536 -5.90 -9.38 12.35
C TYR A 536 -5.76 -10.15 13.69
N PRO A 537 -4.63 -10.00 14.40
CA PRO A 537 -4.49 -10.54 15.75
C PRO A 537 -5.63 -10.07 16.65
N ALA A 538 -6.47 -11.00 17.12
CA ALA A 538 -7.50 -10.69 18.09
C ALA A 538 -6.87 -10.38 19.46
N PHE A 539 -7.41 -9.38 20.18
CA PHE A 539 -7.01 -9.12 21.55
C PHE A 539 -7.40 -10.31 22.43
N LYS A 540 -6.41 -10.98 23.03
CA LYS A 540 -6.63 -12.07 23.98
C LYS A 540 -6.62 -11.53 25.41
N GLU A 541 -7.63 -11.89 26.20
CA GLU A 541 -7.69 -11.54 27.62
C GLU A 541 -6.40 -11.97 28.35
N GLY A 542 -5.89 -11.10 29.23
CA GLY A 542 -4.60 -11.28 29.90
C GLY A 542 -3.37 -10.79 29.12
N THR A 543 -3.48 -10.43 27.83
CA THR A 543 -2.35 -9.82 27.09
C THR A 543 -2.18 -8.35 27.50
N SER A 544 -0.93 -7.89 27.66
CA SER A 544 -0.65 -6.47 27.87
C SER A 544 -0.95 -5.64 26.61
N MET A 545 -1.32 -4.37 26.76
CA MET A 545 -1.58 -3.50 25.61
C MET A 545 -0.33 -3.28 24.74
N GLU A 546 0.84 -3.20 25.36
CA GLU A 546 2.13 -3.08 24.66
C GLU A 546 2.41 -4.32 23.80
N GLU A 547 2.18 -5.52 24.33
CA GLU A 547 2.42 -6.77 23.62
C GLU A 547 1.37 -7.02 22.52
N TYR A 548 0.13 -6.58 22.73
CA TYR A 548 -0.88 -6.52 21.68
C TYR A 548 -0.49 -5.57 20.53
N GLN A 549 -0.03 -4.36 20.85
CA GLN A 549 0.49 -3.41 19.86
C GLN A 549 1.73 -3.97 19.13
N ARG A 550 2.60 -4.70 19.83
CA ARG A 550 3.74 -5.40 19.25
C ARG A 550 3.30 -6.55 18.32
N MET A 551 2.23 -7.28 18.66
CA MET A 551 1.61 -8.28 17.77
C MET A 551 0.94 -7.67 16.53
N LEU A 552 0.43 -6.44 16.61
CA LEU A 552 -0.01 -5.65 15.46
C LEU A 552 1.17 -5.10 14.62
N GLY A 553 2.40 -5.27 15.08
CA GLY A 553 3.63 -4.87 14.39
C GLY A 553 4.08 -3.44 14.66
N TYR A 554 3.56 -2.75 15.68
CA TYR A 554 4.09 -1.44 16.10
C TYR A 554 5.49 -1.59 16.69
N GLN A 555 6.39 -0.67 16.35
CA GLN A 555 7.70 -0.60 17.00
C GLN A 555 7.60 0.21 18.30
N PHE A 556 8.48 -0.13 19.25
CA PHE A 556 8.66 0.60 20.49
C PHE A 556 10.10 1.10 20.57
N LYS A 557 10.27 2.40 20.83
CA LYS A 557 11.56 3.06 20.93
C LYS A 557 11.58 3.91 22.20
N ASP A 558 12.58 3.71 23.05
CA ASP A 558 12.75 4.42 24.33
C ASP A 558 11.47 4.37 25.20
N SER A 559 10.82 3.19 25.23
CA SER A 559 9.52 2.90 25.86
C SER A 559 8.32 3.72 25.36
N LYS A 560 8.43 4.36 24.18
CA LYS A 560 7.32 5.01 23.46
C LYS A 560 6.93 4.20 22.24
N ILE A 561 5.64 4.19 21.92
CA ILE A 561 5.13 3.59 20.68
C ILE A 561 5.49 4.48 19.47
N GLU A 562 5.74 3.83 18.34
CA GLU A 562 5.83 4.47 17.02
C GLU A 562 4.56 5.26 16.66
N GLU A 563 4.72 6.45 16.08
CA GLU A 563 3.59 7.27 15.64
C GLU A 563 2.82 6.62 14.47
N GLN A 564 1.50 6.81 14.44
CA GLN A 564 0.61 6.21 13.44
C GLN A 564 1.06 6.46 11.99
N ASP A 565 1.51 7.68 11.67
CA ASP A 565 2.01 8.04 10.34
C ASP A 565 3.31 7.30 9.96
N HIS A 566 4.18 7.01 10.94
CA HIS A 566 5.41 6.25 10.73
C HIS A 566 5.11 4.75 10.55
N PHE A 567 4.28 4.20 11.42
CA PHE A 567 3.75 2.84 11.32
C PHE A 567 3.07 2.59 9.96
N LEU A 568 2.18 3.48 9.52
CA LEU A 568 1.48 3.38 8.25
C LEU A 568 2.43 3.45 7.05
N LYS A 569 3.44 4.34 7.06
CA LYS A 569 4.48 4.39 6.01
C LYS A 569 5.24 3.08 5.94
N ARG A 570 5.70 2.56 7.07
CA ARG A 570 6.48 1.32 7.19
C ARG A 570 5.71 0.09 6.71
N MET A 571 4.46 -0.08 7.15
CA MET A 571 3.59 -1.16 6.67
C MET A 571 3.26 -1.02 5.18
N SER A 572 3.05 0.19 4.69
CA SER A 572 2.77 0.45 3.27
C SER A 572 4.03 0.22 2.39
N GLY A 573 5.24 0.44 2.91
CA GLY A 573 6.51 0.08 2.26
C GLY A 573 6.69 -1.44 2.14
N LEU A 574 6.47 -2.17 3.25
CA LEU A 574 6.49 -3.64 3.28
C LEU A 574 5.50 -4.27 2.29
N ILE A 575 4.25 -3.79 2.26
CA ILE A 575 3.23 -4.29 1.33
C ILE A 575 3.56 -3.91 -0.13
N ARG A 576 4.19 -2.76 -0.41
CA ARG A 576 4.69 -2.44 -1.76
C ARG A 576 5.81 -3.36 -2.22
N LEU A 577 6.77 -3.66 -1.33
CA LEU A 577 7.85 -4.60 -1.65
C LEU A 577 7.29 -6.01 -1.94
N TYR A 578 6.36 -6.49 -1.10
CA TYR A 578 5.63 -7.74 -1.33
C TYR A 578 4.87 -7.75 -2.67
N ALA A 579 4.11 -6.69 -2.95
CA ALA A 579 3.34 -6.48 -4.18
C ALA A 579 4.23 -6.42 -5.44
N ALA A 580 5.50 -6.01 -5.31
CA ALA A 580 6.49 -6.06 -6.38
C ALA A 580 7.09 -7.47 -6.55
N ILE A 581 7.38 -8.19 -5.47
CA ILE A 581 7.94 -9.56 -5.54
C ILE A 581 6.98 -10.53 -6.22
N ILE A 582 5.66 -10.46 -5.96
CA ILE A 582 4.69 -11.39 -6.55
C ILE A 582 4.46 -11.25 -8.06
N GLN A 583 4.90 -10.14 -8.68
CA GLN A 583 4.67 -9.84 -10.10
C GLN A 583 5.95 -9.77 -10.95
N LEU A 584 7.10 -9.49 -10.32
CA LEU A 584 8.37 -9.39 -11.02
C LEU A 584 9.03 -10.78 -11.11
N ARG A 585 9.93 -10.91 -12.09
CA ARG A 585 10.78 -12.09 -12.24
C ARG A 585 12.18 -11.65 -12.66
N TRP A 586 13.19 -12.32 -12.14
CA TRP A 586 14.58 -12.10 -12.56
C TRP A 586 14.78 -12.46 -14.06
N PRO A 587 15.23 -11.52 -14.92
CA PRO A 587 15.26 -11.74 -16.37
C PRO A 587 16.47 -12.56 -16.84
N TYR A 588 17.54 -12.65 -16.05
CA TYR A 588 18.78 -13.31 -16.45
C TYR A 588 18.85 -14.76 -15.96
N GLY A 589 18.20 -15.67 -16.68
CA GLY A 589 18.32 -17.11 -16.44
C GLY A 589 17.41 -17.97 -17.32
N ASN A 590 17.87 -19.15 -17.73
CA ASN A 590 17.07 -20.09 -18.52
C ASN A 590 16.14 -20.90 -17.58
N ARG A 591 14.99 -20.33 -17.20
CA ARG A 591 14.10 -20.89 -16.16
C ARG A 591 12.66 -21.04 -16.65
N GLN A 592 12.26 -22.28 -16.94
CA GLN A 592 10.92 -22.63 -17.43
C GLN A 592 9.87 -22.84 -16.31
N GLY A 593 10.30 -22.99 -15.05
CA GLY A 593 9.39 -23.16 -13.91
C GLY A 593 8.62 -21.88 -13.55
N THR A 594 7.49 -22.05 -12.85
CA THR A 594 6.66 -20.96 -12.30
C THR A 594 7.36 -20.22 -11.15
N HIS A 595 7.10 -18.92 -10.99
CA HIS A 595 7.56 -18.14 -9.84
C HIS A 595 7.00 -18.74 -8.53
N PRO A 596 7.83 -19.03 -7.50
CA PRO A 596 7.42 -19.78 -6.31
C PRO A 596 6.32 -19.06 -5.51
N HIS A 597 6.31 -17.73 -5.54
CA HIS A 597 5.33 -16.89 -4.85
C HIS A 597 4.69 -15.89 -5.82
N GLY A 598 4.01 -16.39 -6.86
CA GLY A 598 3.47 -15.58 -7.96
C GLY A 598 2.14 -14.86 -7.68
N LEU A 599 1.58 -14.24 -8.73
CA LEU A 599 0.34 -13.43 -8.71
C LEU A 599 -0.90 -14.11 -8.10
N SER A 600 -0.93 -15.44 -8.01
CA SER A 600 -1.97 -16.20 -7.29
C SER A 600 -2.04 -15.84 -5.80
N TYR A 601 -0.89 -15.64 -5.15
CA TYR A 601 -0.82 -15.16 -3.77
C TYR A 601 -1.28 -13.70 -3.64
N GLY A 602 -1.10 -12.89 -4.70
CA GLY A 602 -1.63 -11.53 -4.76
C GLY A 602 -3.16 -11.49 -4.86
N TRP A 603 -3.75 -12.34 -5.69
CA TRP A 603 -5.21 -12.50 -5.76
C TRP A 603 -5.78 -13.00 -4.42
N ARG A 604 -5.15 -14.01 -3.80
CA ARG A 604 -5.52 -14.52 -2.47
C ARG A 604 -5.45 -13.43 -1.40
N TRP A 605 -4.35 -12.66 -1.35
CA TRP A 605 -4.18 -11.55 -0.41
C TRP A 605 -5.32 -10.53 -0.54
N LEU A 606 -5.62 -10.10 -1.76
CA LEU A 606 -6.66 -9.09 -2.01
C LEU A 606 -8.06 -9.61 -1.66
N ALA A 607 -8.40 -10.83 -2.07
CA ALA A 607 -9.68 -11.45 -1.71
C ALA A 607 -9.86 -11.61 -0.19
N GLN A 608 -8.81 -12.05 0.51
CA GLN A 608 -8.84 -12.27 1.95
C GLN A 608 -8.92 -10.95 2.74
N MET A 609 -8.23 -9.89 2.30
CA MET A 609 -8.36 -8.54 2.88
C MET A 609 -9.81 -8.01 2.79
N LEU A 610 -10.50 -8.25 1.66
CA LEU A 610 -11.86 -7.74 1.42
C LEU A 610 -12.96 -8.59 2.09
N ASN A 611 -12.67 -9.85 2.42
CA ASN A 611 -13.58 -10.74 3.15
C ASN A 611 -13.62 -10.48 4.67
N MET A 612 -12.68 -9.70 5.21
CA MET A 612 -12.69 -9.28 6.62
C MET A 612 -13.39 -7.92 6.82
N GLU A 613 -13.62 -7.51 8.07
CA GLU A 613 -13.98 -6.12 8.38
C GLU A 613 -12.73 -5.23 8.29
N PRO A 614 -12.78 -4.07 7.63
CA PRO A 614 -11.62 -3.19 7.56
C PRO A 614 -11.20 -2.67 8.95
N LEU A 615 -9.93 -2.33 9.07
CA LEU A 615 -9.39 -1.47 10.13
C LEU A 615 -9.24 -0.05 9.57
N ALA A 616 -9.65 0.95 10.35
CA ALA A 616 -9.48 2.36 10.02
C ALA A 616 -7.99 2.71 9.77
N ASP A 617 -7.73 3.65 8.86
CA ASP A 617 -6.43 3.97 8.23
C ASP A 617 -5.71 2.80 7.52
N VAL A 618 -5.42 1.73 8.25
CA VAL A 618 -4.53 0.64 7.84
C VAL A 618 -5.04 -0.01 6.56
N THR A 619 -6.29 -0.48 6.54
CA THR A 619 -6.82 -1.25 5.40
C THR A 619 -6.86 -0.42 4.12
N ALA A 620 -7.27 0.85 4.19
CA ALA A 620 -7.23 1.76 3.05
C ALA A 620 -5.79 2.03 2.57
N THR A 621 -4.84 2.23 3.50
CA THR A 621 -3.43 2.51 3.19
C THR A 621 -2.73 1.31 2.54
N LEU A 622 -3.04 0.09 2.98
CA LEU A 622 -2.43 -1.14 2.44
C LEU A 622 -3.08 -1.60 1.15
N LEU A 623 -4.42 -1.54 1.03
CA LEU A 623 -5.11 -1.83 -0.24
C LEU A 623 -4.66 -0.86 -1.34
N PHE A 624 -4.58 0.45 -1.05
CA PHE A 624 -4.04 1.43 -1.99
C PHE A 624 -2.59 1.11 -2.39
N GLY A 625 -1.68 0.90 -1.42
CA GLY A 625 -0.27 0.62 -1.72
C GLY A 625 -0.05 -0.68 -2.50
N PHE A 626 -0.87 -1.70 -2.24
CA PHE A 626 -0.85 -2.96 -2.98
C PHE A 626 -1.37 -2.80 -4.42
N LEU A 627 -2.48 -2.10 -4.61
CA LEU A 627 -3.10 -1.88 -5.93
C LEU A 627 -2.31 -0.90 -6.81
N GLU A 628 -1.69 0.12 -6.21
CA GLU A 628 -0.75 1.05 -6.86
C GLU A 628 0.45 0.32 -7.48
N VAL A 629 0.87 -0.81 -6.89
CA VAL A 629 2.03 -1.60 -7.35
C VAL A 629 1.63 -2.82 -8.19
N CYS A 630 0.70 -3.66 -7.73
CA CYS A 630 0.38 -4.93 -8.41
C CYS A 630 -0.88 -4.88 -9.30
N GLY A 631 -1.72 -3.85 -9.18
CA GLY A 631 -3.02 -3.77 -9.86
C GLY A 631 -2.93 -3.93 -11.38
N ASN A 632 -1.92 -3.34 -12.03
CA ASN A 632 -1.71 -3.47 -13.47
C ASN A 632 -1.44 -4.94 -13.90
N ALA A 633 -0.65 -5.69 -13.13
CA ALA A 633 -0.36 -7.10 -13.40
C ALA A 633 -1.56 -8.00 -13.10
N LEU A 634 -2.26 -7.77 -11.99
CA LEU A 634 -3.47 -8.52 -11.62
C LEU A 634 -4.62 -8.28 -12.62
N MET A 635 -4.77 -7.06 -13.14
CA MET A 635 -5.72 -6.74 -14.22
C MET A 635 -5.37 -7.46 -15.52
N LYS A 636 -4.09 -7.51 -15.92
CA LYS A 636 -3.65 -8.27 -17.10
C LYS A 636 -3.91 -9.78 -16.96
N GLN A 637 -3.68 -10.33 -15.76
CA GLN A 637 -3.81 -11.77 -15.48
C GLN A 637 -5.26 -12.24 -15.30
N TYR A 638 -6.10 -11.47 -14.58
CA TYR A 638 -7.45 -11.89 -14.16
C TYR A 638 -8.59 -11.08 -14.78
N GLN A 639 -8.26 -10.01 -15.53
CA GLN A 639 -9.16 -9.26 -16.43
C GLN A 639 -10.51 -8.90 -15.77
N ILE A 640 -11.60 -9.47 -16.28
CA ILE A 640 -12.98 -9.19 -15.84
C ILE A 640 -13.19 -9.54 -14.35
N GLN A 641 -12.54 -10.58 -13.83
CA GLN A 641 -12.66 -10.93 -12.41
C GLN A 641 -12.00 -9.87 -11.53
N PHE A 642 -10.89 -9.28 -11.98
CA PHE A 642 -10.26 -8.16 -11.29
C PHE A 642 -11.14 -6.90 -11.30
N TRP A 643 -11.75 -6.56 -12.44
CA TRP A 643 -12.67 -5.43 -12.50
C TRP A 643 -13.91 -5.61 -11.62
N LYS A 644 -14.46 -6.83 -11.48
CA LYS A 644 -15.51 -7.13 -10.49
C LYS A 644 -15.04 -6.85 -9.06
N MET A 645 -13.79 -7.20 -8.72
CA MET A 645 -13.22 -6.91 -7.40
C MET A 645 -12.98 -5.42 -7.17
N MET A 646 -12.58 -4.66 -8.20
CA MET A 646 -12.49 -3.19 -8.15
C MET A 646 -13.86 -2.53 -7.93
N LEU A 647 -14.93 -3.07 -8.53
CA LEU A 647 -16.29 -2.58 -8.30
C LEU A 647 -16.80 -2.91 -6.88
N LEU A 648 -16.56 -4.13 -6.38
CA LEU A 648 -16.82 -4.53 -4.99
C LEU A 648 -16.14 -3.60 -3.98
N ILE A 649 -14.88 -3.22 -4.24
CA ILE A 649 -14.16 -2.24 -3.42
C ILE A 649 -14.90 -0.90 -3.39
N ARG A 650 -15.34 -0.40 -4.55
CA ARG A 650 -16.03 0.89 -4.67
C ARG A 650 -17.40 0.90 -3.99
N GLU A 651 -18.21 -0.13 -4.25
CA GLU A 651 -19.64 -0.11 -3.97
C GLU A 651 -19.97 -0.66 -2.57
N ASP A 652 -19.28 -1.72 -2.12
CA ASP A 652 -19.56 -2.37 -0.84
C ASP A 652 -18.47 -2.14 0.21
N TYR A 653 -17.19 -2.07 -0.19
CA TYR A 653 -16.08 -1.99 0.78
C TYR A 653 -15.76 -0.55 1.23
N PHE A 654 -15.84 0.45 0.36
CA PHE A 654 -15.66 1.85 0.75
C PHE A 654 -16.66 2.30 1.83
N PRO A 655 -17.99 2.05 1.73
CA PRO A 655 -18.93 2.39 2.80
C PRO A 655 -18.60 1.76 4.16
N ARG A 656 -18.04 0.53 4.18
CA ARG A 656 -17.58 -0.14 5.41
C ARG A 656 -16.37 0.57 6.02
N ILE A 657 -15.40 1.01 5.21
CA ILE A 657 -14.28 1.84 5.69
C ILE A 657 -14.80 3.20 6.20
N GLU A 658 -15.78 3.80 5.54
CA GLU A 658 -16.36 5.10 5.94
C GLU A 658 -17.09 5.03 7.28
N ALA A 659 -17.82 3.95 7.55
CA ALA A 659 -18.55 3.75 8.79
C ALA A 659 -17.65 3.65 10.04
N ILE A 660 -16.39 3.24 9.88
CA ILE A 660 -15.43 3.04 10.98
C ILE A 660 -14.34 4.12 11.07
N THR A 661 -14.15 4.94 10.03
CA THR A 661 -13.00 5.87 9.94
C THR A 661 -13.40 7.26 10.42
N SER A 662 -12.69 7.79 11.42
CA SER A 662 -12.97 9.12 11.93
C SER A 662 -12.63 10.21 10.89
N SER A 663 -13.28 11.37 10.99
CA SER A 663 -13.10 12.48 10.04
C SER A 663 -11.67 13.04 10.00
N GLY A 664 -10.85 12.81 11.03
CA GLY A 664 -9.42 13.14 11.05
C GLY A 664 -8.54 12.14 10.27
N GLN A 665 -9.01 10.91 10.07
CA GLN A 665 -8.28 9.78 9.47
C GLN A 665 -8.66 9.53 8.01
N MET A 666 -9.71 10.19 7.51
CA MET A 666 -10.26 9.98 6.16
C MET A 666 -9.25 10.19 5.02
N GLY A 667 -8.11 10.86 5.26
CA GLY A 667 -7.09 11.15 4.26
C GLY A 667 -6.51 9.92 3.55
N SER A 668 -6.43 8.76 4.21
CA SER A 668 -5.98 7.52 3.55
C SER A 668 -7.07 6.86 2.69
N LEU A 669 -8.34 6.96 3.10
CA LEU A 669 -9.45 6.53 2.25
C LEU A 669 -9.61 7.45 1.03
N MET A 670 -9.53 8.77 1.18
CA MET A 670 -9.70 9.71 0.06
C MET A 670 -8.63 9.52 -1.03
N ARG A 671 -7.37 9.24 -0.63
CA ARG A 671 -6.30 8.86 -1.58
C ARG A 671 -6.62 7.57 -2.35
N PHE A 672 -7.23 6.60 -1.67
CA PHE A 672 -7.62 5.33 -2.30
C PHE A 672 -8.83 5.49 -3.23
N LYS A 673 -9.87 6.26 -2.82
CA LYS A 673 -11.02 6.63 -3.66
C LYS A 673 -10.59 7.26 -4.97
N GLN A 674 -9.79 8.34 -4.91
CA GLN A 674 -9.26 9.03 -6.09
C GLN A 674 -8.55 8.09 -7.08
N PHE A 675 -7.66 7.23 -6.57
CA PHE A 675 -6.96 6.25 -7.40
C PHE A 675 -7.92 5.25 -8.07
N LEU A 676 -8.89 4.72 -7.33
CA LEU A 676 -9.85 3.73 -7.82
C LEU A 676 -10.81 4.34 -8.86
N GLU A 677 -11.29 5.56 -8.60
CA GLU A 677 -12.16 6.33 -9.50
C GLU A 677 -11.46 6.65 -10.83
N GLU A 678 -10.20 7.10 -10.79
CA GLU A 678 -9.41 7.31 -12.00
C GLU A 678 -9.20 6.02 -12.81
N CYS A 679 -8.91 4.89 -12.14
CA CYS A 679 -8.74 3.60 -12.81
C CYS A 679 -10.04 3.12 -13.48
N LEU A 680 -11.18 3.27 -12.78
CA LEU A 680 -12.49 2.88 -13.29
C LEU A 680 -12.97 3.79 -14.43
N GLN A 681 -12.68 5.10 -14.36
CA GLN A 681 -13.02 6.06 -15.42
C GLN A 681 -12.19 5.82 -16.69
N LYS A 682 -10.88 5.59 -16.54
CA LYS A 682 -9.95 5.30 -17.66
C LYS A 682 -10.10 3.88 -18.20
N LYS A 683 -10.73 2.97 -17.45
CA LYS A 683 -10.79 1.51 -17.70
C LYS A 683 -9.41 0.85 -17.83
N GLU A 684 -8.40 1.48 -17.24
CA GLU A 684 -7.01 1.04 -17.20
C GLU A 684 -6.45 1.34 -15.80
N ILE A 685 -5.57 0.47 -15.31
CA ILE A 685 -4.78 0.71 -14.11
C ILE A 685 -3.38 1.10 -14.58
N PRO A 686 -2.84 2.27 -14.21
CA PRO A 686 -1.55 2.73 -14.71
C PRO A 686 -0.42 1.77 -14.35
N LEU A 687 0.61 1.72 -15.19
CA LEU A 687 1.85 1.02 -14.82
C LEU A 687 2.49 1.74 -13.60
N PRO A 688 3.00 1.01 -12.59
CA PRO A 688 3.56 1.65 -11.40
C PRO A 688 4.72 2.59 -11.71
N LYS A 689 4.81 3.70 -10.97
CA LYS A 689 5.95 4.61 -11.02
C LYS A 689 7.19 3.87 -10.49
N GLY A 690 8.31 3.97 -11.21
CA GLY A 690 9.54 3.21 -10.92
C GLY A 690 9.61 1.80 -11.51
N PHE A 691 8.60 1.34 -12.26
CA PHE A 691 8.66 0.01 -12.90
C PHE A 691 9.82 -0.09 -13.91
N LEU A 692 10.62 -1.16 -13.79
CA LEU A 692 11.90 -1.33 -14.51
C LEU A 692 11.71 -1.49 -16.02
N GLN A 693 12.03 -0.42 -16.76
CA GLN A 693 11.85 -0.34 -18.21
C GLN A 693 12.91 -1.13 -19.00
N PRO A 694 12.63 -1.51 -20.28
CA PRO A 694 13.63 -2.12 -21.15
C PRO A 694 14.88 -1.27 -21.46
N SER A 695 14.93 0.00 -21.03
CA SER A 695 16.14 0.83 -21.03
C SER A 695 17.07 0.48 -19.86
N PHE A 696 16.52 0.37 -18.64
CA PHE A 696 17.26 0.02 -17.42
C PHE A 696 17.99 -1.32 -17.54
N TRP A 697 17.41 -2.30 -18.22
CA TRP A 697 18.06 -3.60 -18.46
C TRP A 697 19.12 -3.61 -19.57
N ARG A 698 19.37 -2.47 -20.23
CA ARG A 698 20.41 -2.27 -21.26
C ARG A 698 21.52 -1.30 -20.84
N SER A 699 21.36 -0.66 -19.68
CA SER A 699 22.39 0.11 -18.95
C SER A 699 22.99 -0.73 -17.84
#